data_AF-A0A9P4WN49-F1
#
_entry.id   AF-A0A9P4WN49-F1
#
_cell.length_a   1.000
_cell.length_b   1.000
_cell.length_c   1.000
_cell.angle_alpha   90.00
_cell.angle_beta   90.00
_cell.angle_gamma   90.00
#
_symmetry.space_group_name_H-M   'P 1'
#
loop_
_entity.id
_entity.type
_entity.pdbx_description
1 polymer ?
#
loop_
_entity_poly.entity_id
_entity_poly.type
_entity_poly.pdbx_seq_one_letter_code
_entity_poly.pdbx_strand_id
1 'polypeptide(L)'
;MMTSWQDAAAKKREEISALIPKEWRVGSLPSLKEQIDVTEYVKQYLSEEELSITESDAEKIVEKTTSGAWTAEKVTRAFCHRAALAHQLLNCLHEIFFDAAIADAKQLDAYLAEHKKPLGPLHGLPISLKDQFHVKDVETTMGYVGWIGTFEGKKGTGKEKVFESEMVRELRASGAVLYCKTSVPHTLMSGETVNNIIEYTTNPRNRNLSSGGSSGGEGALIGIRGSPVGFGTDIGGSIRIPAAFNGLYGLRPSTGRLPYEGMSNSMDGQNTVLSVVGPLGTTAGSLRLVSKALLAQQPWLHDPFVHEIPWRSEEEDKIQQLLQFVGESVPQEKKLSFGVMHTDGVVTPTAPIRRAIELVTKALEAAGHETFAWSPPSHKVLNDTGFRSWVFDGGRNVREAFALSGEPMAPQVQLYQNEMKEFTATDIAETNVAMRALKKEYMEYWNSTAKETSTGRPVDAIISPLAPWPAARREKYKYYGYSTWVNALDYTAVVFPVTNVDKAVDVKSSDFKAIDEKDQEIQDDYDPEIYDGAHVSLQLVGRRLQEEKILAVADASPIEVKGRAAQADPYEGYVFAYFTNNTRAGEQIYLAASNGNNALSWKELNNGQPIITSTQGTKGLRDPFLIRSPDGGKFFLIATDLSIGSGTSWGDAVRKGSLHLEIWESTDLKNWGTQRHVKVSPDTAGNTWAPEAYYDPTIEAYVVFWASSLYAEDDLDHTGSTYHRMLYATTKDFVTFSDTQVWQDAGMSRIDSTVIKEGDTFYRFTKDEGASGTGCSDIIQEQSSSLRATLESWTQDAACIGKNAGTANVEGPTVFKSNPGDVNGEKFYLFVDEYTGRGYIPLETSDISKPQWKVSATYTLPKSPRHGTVIPVTAAELASLTSTTSVASKRTREAPKIQARDSPVLPGYYADPNIFVSGKTYYIYATTDGTPGWGGNTFYCWSSPDLVTWTRPETPFLTLNGTSGNVPWAVGNAWAPTIIERDGKFYFYFSGQNAEYNTKTIGAAVAESPEGPWVAQEKAFILNNEAIKTNQAIDPAAFQDPTTGKYYLFWGNGVPLYAEFEDDMLSFKNGTLKSISGLTDFREGIFMNYREGIFHLTYSIDDTRSVDYRVGYATSSSIDGPWTVHGVILQKDESKGILATGHSSIIQVPGTDDWYIAYHRFAIPNGNGTERETTIDRVYFDDEGLIKPVVPTLESVAPELVPAY
;
A
#
# COMPACT_ATOMS: atom_id res chain seq x y z
N MET A 1 41.33 39.92 -24.03
CA MET A 1 41.79 39.37 -22.74
C MET A 1 41.11 38.02 -22.58
N MET A 2 41.79 36.98 -22.10
CA MET A 2 41.11 35.76 -21.68
C MET A 2 40.16 36.12 -20.53
N THR A 3 38.89 35.72 -20.63
CA THR A 3 37.93 35.81 -19.53
C THR A 3 38.51 35.05 -18.35
N SER A 4 38.56 35.64 -17.15
CA SER A 4 39.01 34.91 -15.96
C SER A 4 38.05 33.77 -15.64
N TRP A 5 38.50 32.72 -14.94
CA TRP A 5 37.60 31.63 -14.53
C TRP A 5 36.47 32.16 -13.62
N GLN A 6 36.76 33.18 -12.80
CA GLN A 6 35.77 33.84 -11.94
C GLN A 6 34.67 34.49 -12.77
N ASP A 7 35.05 35.24 -13.80
CA ASP A 7 34.09 35.92 -14.67
C ASP A 7 33.25 34.89 -15.46
N ALA A 8 33.87 33.80 -15.94
CA ALA A 8 33.17 32.74 -16.65
C ALA A 8 32.16 32.01 -15.75
N ALA A 9 32.57 31.66 -14.52
CA ALA A 9 31.70 31.02 -13.54
C ALA A 9 30.55 31.96 -13.09
N ALA A 10 30.84 33.23 -12.83
CA ALA A 10 29.85 34.23 -12.48
C ALA A 10 28.84 34.43 -13.61
N LYS A 11 29.30 34.55 -14.85
CA LYS A 11 28.43 34.64 -16.03
C LYS A 11 27.52 33.42 -16.14
N LYS A 12 28.06 32.21 -15.91
CA LYS A 12 27.26 30.99 -15.95
C LYS A 12 26.18 30.97 -14.86
N ARG A 13 26.49 31.39 -13.62
CA ARG A 13 25.48 31.56 -12.55
C ARG A 13 24.39 32.55 -12.91
N GLU A 14 24.77 33.69 -13.49
CA GLU A 14 23.83 34.70 -13.96
C GLU A 14 22.92 34.16 -15.06
N GLU A 15 23.46 33.38 -16.00
CA GLU A 15 22.69 32.69 -17.05
C GLU A 15 21.69 31.71 -16.45
N ILE A 16 22.11 30.85 -15.51
CA ILE A 16 21.22 29.90 -14.82
C ILE A 16 20.11 30.66 -14.07
N SER A 17 20.46 31.69 -13.31
CA SER A 17 19.50 32.50 -12.56
C SER A 17 18.53 33.26 -13.48
N ALA A 18 18.99 33.68 -14.66
CA ALA A 18 18.19 34.38 -15.64
C ALA A 18 17.11 33.48 -16.27
N LEU A 19 17.32 32.16 -16.29
CA LEU A 19 16.37 31.16 -16.80
C LEU A 19 15.19 30.92 -15.83
N ILE A 20 15.26 31.38 -14.58
CA ILE A 20 14.12 31.38 -13.67
C ILE A 20 13.12 32.45 -14.11
N PRO A 21 11.84 32.10 -14.38
CA PRO A 21 10.77 33.07 -14.67
C PRO A 21 10.66 34.15 -13.59
N LYS A 22 10.40 35.39 -14.00
CA LYS A 22 10.46 36.55 -13.09
C LYS A 22 9.44 36.43 -11.94
N GLU A 23 8.28 35.85 -12.22
CA GLU A 23 7.20 35.56 -11.30
C GLU A 23 7.55 34.50 -10.24
N TRP A 24 8.56 33.66 -10.48
CA TRP A 24 9.01 32.62 -9.55
C TRP A 24 10.25 33.04 -8.74
N ARG A 25 10.72 34.29 -8.92
CA ARG A 25 11.87 34.82 -8.18
C ARG A 25 11.42 35.33 -6.82
N VAL A 26 12.08 34.86 -5.76
CA VAL A 26 11.81 35.31 -4.38
C VAL A 26 12.56 36.62 -4.13
N GLY A 27 11.82 37.66 -3.73
CA GLY A 27 12.40 39.00 -3.56
C GLY A 27 13.43 39.11 -2.43
N SER A 28 13.27 38.35 -1.34
CA SER A 28 14.22 38.30 -0.22
C SER A 28 14.33 36.87 0.31
N LEU A 29 15.46 36.23 0.06
CA LEU A 29 15.75 34.87 0.54
C LEU A 29 16.27 34.91 1.98
N PRO A 30 15.85 33.97 2.85
CA PRO A 30 16.33 33.91 4.22
C PRO A 30 17.78 33.41 4.24
N SER A 31 18.61 34.07 5.03
CA SER A 31 19.95 33.58 5.35
C SER A 31 19.90 32.23 6.07
N LEU A 32 21.00 31.49 6.03
CA LEU A 32 21.12 30.18 6.69
C LEU A 32 20.73 30.25 8.19
N LYS A 33 21.06 31.35 8.86
CA LYS A 33 20.77 31.54 10.30
C LYS A 33 19.30 31.81 10.58
N GLU A 34 18.58 32.41 9.63
CA GLU A 34 17.16 32.75 9.79
C GLU A 34 16.27 31.53 9.57
N GLN A 35 16.66 30.64 8.66
CA GLN A 35 15.85 29.48 8.30
C GLN A 35 16.73 28.25 8.05
N ILE A 36 16.92 27.38 9.05
CA ILE A 36 17.77 26.18 8.88
C ILE A 36 17.08 25.15 7.98
N ASP A 37 15.80 24.88 8.23
CA ASP A 37 14.96 23.97 7.45
C ASP A 37 14.14 24.76 6.42
N VAL A 38 14.35 24.50 5.14
CA VAL A 38 13.60 25.15 4.05
C VAL A 38 12.54 24.26 3.41
N THR A 39 12.35 23.03 3.89
CA THR A 39 11.36 22.07 3.35
C THR A 39 9.93 22.54 3.52
N GLU A 40 9.59 23.15 4.67
CA GLU A 40 8.28 23.77 4.91
C GLU A 40 8.24 25.22 4.40
N TYR A 41 9.36 25.93 4.45
CA TYR A 41 9.46 27.33 4.03
C TYR A 41 9.04 27.52 2.56
N VAL A 42 9.41 26.59 1.67
CA VAL A 42 9.11 26.72 0.24
C VAL A 42 7.60 26.70 -0.05
N LYS A 43 6.80 26.03 0.79
CA LYS A 43 5.37 25.79 0.55
C LYS A 43 4.55 27.08 0.50
N GLN A 44 4.99 28.14 1.20
CA GLN A 44 4.31 29.43 1.20
C GLN A 44 4.24 30.12 -0.18
N TYR A 45 5.08 29.69 -1.13
CA TYR A 45 5.14 30.22 -2.49
C TYR A 45 4.38 29.36 -3.50
N LEU A 46 3.81 28.23 -3.07
CA LEU A 46 3.12 27.29 -3.92
C LEU A 46 1.61 27.36 -3.66
N SER A 47 0.82 27.24 -4.72
CA SER A 47 -0.63 27.06 -4.60
C SER A 47 -0.99 25.68 -4.04
N GLU A 48 -2.22 25.52 -3.55
CA GLU A 48 -2.73 24.21 -3.09
C GLU A 48 -2.68 23.15 -4.20
N GLU A 49 -2.96 23.52 -5.46
CA GLU A 49 -2.85 22.62 -6.60
C GLU A 49 -1.40 22.16 -6.81
N GLU A 50 -0.44 23.09 -6.81
CA GLU A 50 0.99 22.77 -6.93
C GLU A 50 1.50 21.92 -5.76
N LEU A 51 1.03 22.17 -4.55
CA LEU A 51 1.34 21.33 -3.38
C LEU A 51 0.77 19.92 -3.56
N SER A 52 -0.50 19.79 -3.98
CA SER A 52 -1.11 18.47 -4.20
C SER A 52 -0.37 17.64 -5.26
N ILE A 53 0.17 18.30 -6.28
CA ILE A 53 0.96 17.67 -7.35
C ILE A 53 2.37 17.32 -6.84
N THR A 54 3.09 18.30 -6.29
CA THR A 54 4.51 18.14 -5.95
C THR A 54 4.74 17.30 -4.69
N GLU A 55 3.74 17.14 -3.82
CA GLU A 55 3.78 16.22 -2.68
C GLU A 55 3.37 14.78 -3.04
N SER A 56 2.87 14.54 -4.27
CA SER A 56 2.56 13.18 -4.74
C SER A 56 3.82 12.43 -5.18
N ASP A 57 3.83 11.11 -5.00
CA ASP A 57 4.88 10.24 -5.51
C ASP A 57 4.79 10.05 -7.04
N ALA A 58 5.83 9.46 -7.62
CA ALA A 58 5.92 9.26 -9.07
C ALA A 58 4.80 8.35 -9.62
N GLU A 59 4.37 7.36 -8.84
CA GLU A 59 3.31 6.39 -9.21
C GLU A 59 1.97 7.11 -9.38
N LYS A 60 1.58 7.91 -8.38
CA LYS A 60 0.36 8.71 -8.45
C LYS A 60 0.41 9.77 -9.53
N ILE A 61 1.57 10.40 -9.75
CA ILE A 61 1.73 11.37 -10.85
C ILE A 61 1.47 10.69 -12.19
N VAL A 62 2.11 9.55 -12.45
CA VAL A 62 1.91 8.78 -13.68
C VAL A 62 0.45 8.34 -13.81
N GLU A 63 -0.18 7.80 -12.76
CA GLU A 63 -1.61 7.43 -12.76
C GLU A 63 -2.50 8.61 -13.20
N LYS A 64 -2.25 9.81 -12.66
CA LYS A 64 -3.05 10.99 -12.96
C LYS A 64 -2.79 11.55 -14.35
N THR A 65 -1.56 11.50 -14.85
CA THR A 65 -1.22 11.98 -16.19
C THR A 65 -1.62 11.00 -17.29
N THR A 66 -1.53 9.69 -17.07
CA THR A 66 -1.95 8.67 -18.05
C THR A 66 -3.47 8.59 -18.20
N SER A 67 -4.22 8.78 -17.11
CA SER A 67 -5.69 8.86 -17.12
C SER A 67 -6.23 10.20 -17.66
N GLY A 68 -5.37 11.21 -17.80
CA GLY A 68 -5.75 12.58 -18.16
C GLY A 68 -6.45 13.35 -17.02
N ALA A 69 -6.49 12.81 -15.80
CA ALA A 69 -7.00 13.51 -14.63
C ALA A 69 -6.17 14.76 -14.30
N TRP A 70 -4.85 14.69 -14.52
CA TRP A 70 -3.95 15.84 -14.58
C TRP A 70 -3.32 15.92 -15.97
N THR A 71 -3.16 17.13 -16.49
CA THR A 71 -2.38 17.36 -17.72
C THR A 71 -0.89 17.35 -17.40
N ALA A 72 -0.07 16.78 -18.26
CA ALA A 72 1.39 16.82 -18.16
C ALA A 72 1.93 18.25 -18.06
N GLU A 73 1.32 19.23 -18.76
CA GLU A 73 1.71 20.65 -18.66
C GLU A 73 1.61 21.17 -17.22
N LYS A 74 0.45 20.98 -16.57
CA LYS A 74 0.23 21.44 -15.19
C LYS A 74 1.22 20.81 -14.23
N VAL A 75 1.41 19.49 -14.33
CA VAL A 75 2.35 18.75 -13.49
C VAL A 75 3.77 19.31 -13.67
N THR A 76 4.21 19.45 -14.91
CA THR A 76 5.54 19.95 -15.25
C THR A 76 5.74 21.39 -14.73
N ARG A 77 4.75 22.27 -14.88
CA ARG A 77 4.82 23.64 -14.36
C ARG A 77 4.98 23.68 -12.84
N ALA A 78 4.23 22.86 -12.11
CA ALA A 78 4.31 22.79 -10.65
C ALA A 78 5.72 22.39 -10.19
N PHE A 79 6.31 21.37 -10.81
CA PHE A 79 7.68 20.95 -10.50
C PHE A 79 8.72 21.98 -10.96
N CYS A 80 8.56 22.63 -12.12
CA CYS A 80 9.45 23.70 -12.55
C CYS A 80 9.43 24.88 -11.57
N HIS A 81 8.26 25.28 -11.06
CA HIS A 81 8.14 26.34 -10.07
C HIS A 81 8.85 25.96 -8.76
N ARG A 82 8.57 24.76 -8.22
CA ARG A 82 9.21 24.30 -6.99
C ARG A 82 10.72 24.11 -7.14
N ALA A 83 11.20 23.65 -8.29
CA ALA A 83 12.63 23.56 -8.60
C ALA A 83 13.30 24.93 -8.70
N ALA A 84 12.63 25.95 -9.24
CA ALA A 84 13.12 27.31 -9.26
C ALA A 84 13.31 27.87 -7.83
N LEU A 85 12.37 27.61 -6.93
CA LEU A 85 12.46 28.00 -5.53
C LEU A 85 13.58 27.24 -4.81
N ALA A 86 13.69 25.93 -5.06
CA ALA A 86 14.74 25.07 -4.51
C ALA A 86 16.13 25.60 -4.91
N HIS A 87 16.33 25.93 -6.19
CA HIS A 87 17.62 26.43 -6.67
C HIS A 87 18.04 27.73 -5.97
N GLN A 88 17.11 28.67 -5.82
CA GLN A 88 17.35 29.94 -5.12
C GLN A 88 17.74 29.74 -3.64
N LEU A 89 17.26 28.68 -2.99
CA LEU A 89 17.52 28.39 -1.58
C LEU A 89 18.76 27.51 -1.33
N LEU A 90 19.12 26.66 -2.31
CA LEU A 90 20.03 25.52 -2.11
C LEU A 90 21.15 25.41 -3.15
N ASN A 91 21.13 26.21 -4.22
CA ASN A 91 22.08 26.10 -5.34
C ASN A 91 22.13 24.68 -5.96
N CYS A 92 20.97 24.04 -6.16
CA CYS A 92 20.89 22.63 -6.54
C CYS A 92 20.87 22.33 -8.05
N LEU A 93 20.96 23.34 -8.95
CA LEU A 93 20.79 23.18 -10.39
C LEU A 93 22.01 23.73 -11.15
N HIS A 94 22.47 23.00 -12.16
CA HIS A 94 23.46 23.43 -13.16
C HIS A 94 22.80 23.95 -14.43
N GLU A 95 21.62 23.44 -14.79
CA GLU A 95 20.88 23.87 -15.99
C GLU A 95 19.37 23.89 -15.74
N ILE A 96 18.69 24.85 -16.38
CA ILE A 96 17.23 25.02 -16.35
C ILE A 96 16.73 25.07 -17.78
N PHE A 97 15.72 24.27 -18.13
CA PHE A 97 15.11 24.27 -19.47
C PHE A 97 13.60 24.07 -19.38
N PHE A 98 12.97 24.79 -18.45
CA PHE A 98 11.54 24.71 -18.15
C PHE A 98 10.64 24.98 -19.36
N ASP A 99 11.00 25.93 -20.23
CA ASP A 99 10.21 26.23 -21.43
C ASP A 99 10.15 25.04 -22.40
N ALA A 100 11.27 24.34 -22.59
CA ALA A 100 11.33 23.13 -23.40
C ALA A 100 10.53 21.99 -22.74
N ALA A 101 10.67 21.83 -21.42
CA ALA A 101 9.91 20.84 -20.66
C ALA A 101 8.39 21.04 -20.78
N ILE A 102 7.92 22.28 -20.66
CA ILE A 102 6.50 22.64 -20.81
C ILE A 102 6.02 22.38 -22.25
N ALA A 103 6.86 22.64 -23.25
CA ALA A 103 6.54 22.34 -24.64
C ALA A 103 6.43 20.83 -24.90
N ASP A 104 7.34 20.03 -24.33
CA ASP A 104 7.29 18.57 -24.40
C ASP A 104 6.04 18.02 -23.67
N ALA A 105 5.73 18.56 -22.50
CA ALA A 105 4.54 18.20 -21.74
C ALA A 105 3.23 18.48 -22.52
N LYS A 106 3.15 19.61 -23.21
CA LYS A 106 2.00 19.91 -24.10
C LYS A 106 1.88 18.93 -25.26
N GLN A 107 3.00 18.45 -25.80
CA GLN A 107 2.98 17.43 -26.86
C GLN A 107 2.47 16.09 -26.32
N LEU A 108 2.81 15.74 -25.08
CA LEU A 108 2.28 14.55 -24.41
C LEU A 108 0.77 14.67 -24.19
N ASP A 109 0.29 15.82 -23.70
CA ASP A 109 -1.15 16.07 -23.55
C ASP A 109 -1.90 15.98 -24.90
N ALA A 110 -1.33 16.54 -25.97
CA ALA A 110 -1.88 16.44 -27.32
C ALA A 110 -1.89 14.99 -27.81
N TYR A 111 -0.81 14.23 -27.58
CA TYR A 111 -0.72 12.81 -27.93
C TYR A 111 -1.80 11.99 -27.22
N LEU A 112 -1.98 12.18 -25.91
CA LEU A 112 -3.01 11.48 -25.14
C LEU A 112 -4.41 11.85 -25.64
N ALA A 113 -4.65 13.12 -25.94
CA ALA A 113 -5.92 13.59 -26.48
C ALA A 113 -6.23 13.01 -27.87
N GLU A 114 -5.24 12.90 -28.75
CA GLU A 114 -5.37 12.36 -30.11
C GLU A 114 -5.49 10.84 -30.14
N HIS A 115 -4.60 10.14 -29.42
CA HIS A 115 -4.48 8.69 -29.51
C HIS A 115 -5.25 7.92 -28.44
N LYS A 116 -5.80 8.61 -27.43
CA LYS A 116 -6.55 8.02 -26.30
C LYS A 116 -5.76 6.97 -25.50
N LYS A 117 -4.44 7.07 -25.54
CA LYS A 117 -3.51 6.24 -24.78
C LYS A 117 -2.25 7.03 -24.43
N PRO A 118 -1.57 6.74 -23.32
CA PRO A 118 -0.30 7.37 -23.00
C PRO A 118 0.79 7.00 -24.01
N LEU A 119 1.78 7.88 -24.16
CA LEU A 119 2.96 7.62 -25.01
C LEU A 119 3.77 6.42 -24.52
N GLY A 120 3.89 6.28 -23.20
CA GLY A 120 4.67 5.24 -22.55
C GLY A 120 4.44 5.19 -21.04
N PRO A 121 5.12 4.30 -20.32
CA PRO A 121 4.87 4.03 -18.90
C PRO A 121 5.22 5.18 -17.95
N LEU A 122 5.93 6.22 -18.41
CA LEU A 122 6.30 7.40 -17.63
C LEU A 122 5.62 8.67 -18.15
N HIS A 123 4.53 8.53 -18.92
CA HIS A 123 3.84 9.65 -19.59
C HIS A 123 3.56 10.82 -18.65
N GLY A 124 4.18 11.96 -18.91
CA GLY A 124 3.96 13.22 -18.18
C GLY A 124 4.71 13.34 -16.86
N LEU A 125 5.55 12.36 -16.49
CA LEU A 125 6.33 12.38 -15.25
C LEU A 125 7.56 13.31 -15.37
N PRO A 126 7.70 14.36 -14.55
CA PRO A 126 8.90 15.18 -14.54
C PRO A 126 10.09 14.45 -13.89
N ILE A 127 11.25 14.46 -14.54
CA ILE A 127 12.46 13.77 -14.06
C ILE A 127 13.66 14.72 -14.10
N SER A 128 14.37 14.83 -12.97
CA SER A 128 15.63 15.57 -12.85
C SER A 128 16.84 14.68 -13.19
N LEU A 129 17.89 15.29 -13.74
CA LEU A 129 19.09 14.58 -14.17
C LEU A 129 20.35 15.22 -13.60
N LYS A 130 21.26 14.42 -13.05
CA LYS A 130 22.60 14.89 -12.66
C LYS A 130 23.31 15.62 -13.81
N ASP A 131 24.17 16.61 -13.55
CA ASP A 131 24.97 17.25 -14.62
C ASP A 131 26.11 16.37 -15.17
N GLN A 132 25.70 15.23 -15.74
CA GLN A 132 26.51 14.20 -16.39
C GLN A 132 25.79 13.68 -17.65
N PHE A 133 24.46 13.78 -17.67
CA PHE A 133 23.62 13.46 -18.82
C PHE A 133 23.71 14.60 -19.85
N HIS A 134 24.02 14.23 -21.10
CA HIS A 134 23.93 15.15 -22.24
C HIS A 134 22.48 15.19 -22.70
N VAL A 135 21.88 16.38 -22.62
CA VAL A 135 20.51 16.66 -23.08
C VAL A 135 20.63 17.65 -24.24
N LYS A 136 19.91 17.39 -25.33
CA LYS A 136 19.95 18.27 -26.51
C LYS A 136 19.58 19.70 -26.14
N ASP A 137 20.26 20.66 -26.76
CA ASP A 137 20.16 22.11 -26.56
C ASP A 137 20.59 22.61 -25.16
N VAL A 138 21.04 21.71 -24.28
CA VAL A 138 21.47 21.98 -22.91
C VAL A 138 22.97 21.69 -22.75
N GLU A 139 23.67 22.48 -21.95
CA GLU A 139 25.10 22.31 -21.71
C GLU A 139 25.39 21.29 -20.60
N THR A 140 26.49 20.55 -20.68
CA THR A 140 26.98 19.67 -19.59
C THR A 140 28.35 20.14 -19.15
N THR A 141 28.45 20.69 -17.94
CA THR A 141 29.71 21.25 -17.42
C THR A 141 30.41 20.31 -16.45
N MET A 142 29.65 19.43 -15.79
CA MET A 142 30.12 18.53 -14.75
C MET A 142 30.84 19.27 -13.60
N GLY A 143 30.45 20.53 -13.37
CA GLY A 143 31.06 21.41 -12.38
C GLY A 143 32.41 22.02 -12.78
N TYR A 144 32.96 21.73 -13.97
CA TYR A 144 34.18 22.36 -14.46
C TYR A 144 33.88 23.68 -15.20
N VAL A 145 34.51 24.78 -14.79
CA VAL A 145 34.47 26.06 -15.53
C VAL A 145 35.10 25.90 -16.91
N GLY A 146 36.14 25.07 -17.02
CA GLY A 146 36.81 24.77 -18.28
C GLY A 146 35.92 24.09 -19.33
N TRP A 147 34.78 23.53 -18.92
CA TRP A 147 33.85 22.83 -19.80
C TRP A 147 32.71 23.70 -20.31
N ILE A 148 32.55 24.93 -19.80
CA ILE A 148 31.54 25.89 -20.28
C ILE A 148 31.75 26.17 -21.77
N GLY A 149 30.70 26.01 -22.57
CA GLY A 149 30.71 26.19 -24.02
C GLY A 149 31.48 25.11 -24.78
N THR A 150 31.65 23.92 -24.20
CA THR A 150 32.42 22.81 -24.80
C THR A 150 31.65 21.50 -24.76
N PHE A 151 32.13 20.49 -25.47
CA PHE A 151 31.74 19.10 -25.29
C PHE A 151 32.90 18.38 -24.59
N GLU A 152 32.75 18.15 -23.28
CA GLU A 152 33.75 17.46 -22.45
C GLU A 152 35.16 18.10 -22.53
N GLY A 153 35.20 19.45 -22.43
CA GLY A 153 36.43 20.24 -22.48
C GLY A 153 36.95 20.53 -23.89
N LYS A 154 36.31 20.02 -24.95
CA LYS A 154 36.73 20.19 -26.35
C LYS A 154 35.77 21.12 -27.11
N LYS A 155 36.33 22.01 -27.93
CA LYS A 155 35.58 22.94 -28.80
C LYS A 155 35.58 22.47 -30.25
N GLY A 156 34.50 22.80 -30.97
CA GLY A 156 34.39 22.54 -32.41
C GLY A 156 34.20 21.06 -32.75
N THR A 157 33.67 20.28 -31.81
CA THR A 157 33.40 18.85 -31.99
C THR A 157 32.15 18.60 -32.83
N GLY A 158 31.23 19.57 -32.90
CA GLY A 158 29.92 19.43 -33.51
C GLY A 158 28.91 18.71 -32.61
N LYS A 159 29.31 18.35 -31.38
CA LYS A 159 28.47 17.66 -30.38
C LYS A 159 27.97 18.61 -29.29
N GLU A 160 28.52 19.82 -29.18
CA GLU A 160 28.16 20.82 -28.18
C GLU A 160 26.66 21.10 -28.22
N LYS A 161 25.93 20.80 -27.14
CA LYS A 161 24.46 20.96 -27.03
C LYS A 161 23.66 20.22 -28.12
N VAL A 162 24.25 19.26 -28.83
CA VAL A 162 23.57 18.50 -29.90
C VAL A 162 23.43 17.03 -29.52
N PHE A 163 24.42 16.48 -28.83
CA PHE A 163 24.46 15.07 -28.46
C PHE A 163 23.52 14.74 -27.29
N GLU A 164 22.89 13.57 -27.33
CA GLU A 164 22.06 13.03 -26.23
C GLU A 164 22.56 11.67 -25.75
N SER A 165 22.71 11.55 -24.43
CA SER A 165 23.03 10.27 -23.77
C SER A 165 21.88 9.27 -23.96
N GLU A 166 22.19 7.96 -23.92
CA GLU A 166 21.17 6.92 -24.17
C GLU A 166 20.01 6.99 -23.17
N MET A 167 20.31 7.14 -21.88
CA MET A 167 19.28 7.26 -20.83
C MET A 167 18.28 8.41 -21.10
N VAL A 168 18.75 9.53 -21.66
CA VAL A 168 17.89 10.69 -21.97
C VAL A 168 16.87 10.32 -23.06
N ARG A 169 17.32 9.56 -24.07
CA ARG A 169 16.46 9.08 -25.16
C ARG A 169 15.44 8.07 -24.65
N GLU A 170 15.85 7.12 -23.82
CA GLU A 170 14.97 6.10 -23.23
C GLU A 170 13.89 6.69 -22.31
N LEU A 171 14.25 7.70 -21.50
CA LEU A 171 13.29 8.42 -20.64
C LEU A 171 12.24 9.17 -21.47
N ARG A 172 12.67 9.91 -22.51
CA ARG A 172 11.75 10.59 -23.43
C ARG A 172 10.86 9.61 -24.17
N ALA A 173 11.41 8.48 -24.65
CA ALA A 173 10.65 7.42 -25.33
C ALA A 173 9.59 6.80 -24.42
N SER A 174 9.87 6.72 -23.11
CA SER A 174 8.92 6.27 -22.09
C SER A 174 7.86 7.31 -21.73
N GLY A 175 7.94 8.54 -22.27
CA GLY A 175 7.00 9.63 -22.01
C GLY A 175 7.34 10.54 -20.83
N ALA A 176 8.54 10.44 -20.27
CA ALA A 176 8.97 11.34 -19.20
C ALA A 176 9.28 12.76 -19.72
N VAL A 177 9.13 13.75 -18.85
CA VAL A 177 9.45 15.16 -19.12
C VAL A 177 10.73 15.55 -18.38
N LEU A 178 11.77 15.91 -19.13
CA LEU A 178 13.04 16.37 -18.56
C LEU A 178 13.05 17.88 -18.49
N TYR A 179 13.48 18.47 -17.37
CA TYR A 179 13.27 19.91 -17.13
C TYR A 179 14.44 20.68 -16.50
N CYS A 180 15.38 19.97 -15.87
CA CYS A 180 16.57 20.58 -15.29
C CYS A 180 17.74 19.58 -15.24
N LYS A 181 18.96 20.12 -15.06
CA LYS A 181 20.11 19.33 -14.60
C LYS A 181 20.62 19.81 -13.26
N THR A 182 20.94 18.88 -12.38
CA THR A 182 21.25 19.15 -10.98
C THR A 182 22.75 19.28 -10.71
N SER A 183 23.07 20.03 -9.65
CA SER A 183 24.45 20.32 -9.26
C SER A 183 25.24 19.08 -8.86
N VAL A 184 26.54 19.10 -9.18
CA VAL A 184 27.51 18.06 -8.86
C VAL A 184 28.77 18.69 -8.25
N PRO A 185 29.56 17.99 -7.42
CA PRO A 185 30.88 18.48 -7.06
C PRO A 185 31.82 18.52 -8.25
N HIS A 186 32.91 19.27 -8.11
CA HIS A 186 34.08 19.09 -8.97
C HIS A 186 34.41 17.60 -9.14
N THR A 187 34.76 17.23 -10.37
CA THR A 187 35.22 15.89 -10.77
C THR A 187 34.23 14.73 -10.62
N LEU A 188 33.10 14.92 -9.92
CA LEU A 188 32.22 13.88 -9.40
C LEU A 188 32.78 13.04 -8.24
N MET A 189 34.04 13.27 -7.81
CA MET A 189 34.71 12.44 -6.79
C MET A 189 34.65 13.07 -5.40
N SER A 190 33.44 13.34 -4.91
CA SER A 190 33.23 13.83 -3.55
C SER A 190 31.86 13.42 -2.97
N GLY A 191 31.82 13.18 -1.66
CA GLY A 191 30.62 13.00 -0.85
C GLY A 191 29.95 14.31 -0.40
N GLU A 192 30.45 15.47 -0.84
CA GLU A 192 29.79 16.77 -0.72
C GLU A 192 29.64 17.38 -2.11
N THR A 193 28.68 18.29 -2.31
CA THR A 193 28.43 18.92 -3.61
C THR A 193 28.90 20.37 -3.62
N VAL A 194 30.07 20.59 -4.22
CA VAL A 194 30.69 21.91 -4.35
C VAL A 194 31.51 22.06 -5.64
N ASN A 195 31.37 23.19 -6.32
CA ASN A 195 32.22 23.58 -7.45
C ASN A 195 32.25 25.11 -7.62
N ASN A 196 33.09 25.62 -8.53
CA ASN A 196 33.23 27.07 -8.72
C ASN A 196 32.08 27.73 -9.49
N ILE A 197 31.21 26.95 -10.15
CA ILE A 197 30.01 27.43 -10.85
C ILE A 197 28.87 27.63 -9.85
N ILE A 198 28.34 26.57 -9.25
CA ILE A 198 27.15 26.63 -8.36
C ILE A 198 27.48 26.92 -6.89
N GLU A 199 28.77 27.00 -6.54
CA GLU A 199 29.25 27.09 -5.16
C GLU A 199 28.92 25.83 -4.36
N TYR A 200 28.22 25.93 -3.23
CA TYR A 200 27.96 24.80 -2.33
C TYR A 200 26.46 24.47 -2.28
N THR A 201 26.10 23.20 -2.47
CA THR A 201 24.72 22.73 -2.32
C THR A 201 24.47 22.21 -0.90
N THR A 202 23.51 22.81 -0.21
CA THR A 202 23.16 22.46 1.18
C THR A 202 21.98 21.50 1.24
N ASN A 203 21.87 20.76 2.34
CA ASN A 203 20.71 19.94 2.67
C ASN A 203 19.46 20.82 2.91
N PRO A 204 18.27 20.46 2.39
CA PRO A 204 17.06 21.27 2.53
C PRO A 204 16.47 21.22 3.95
N ARG A 205 16.63 20.11 4.67
CA ARG A 205 16.12 19.93 6.04
C ARG A 205 17.00 20.63 7.06
N ASN A 206 18.30 20.68 6.80
CA ASN A 206 19.24 21.36 7.67
C ASN A 206 20.40 21.96 6.87
N ARG A 207 20.31 23.26 6.55
CA ARG A 207 21.29 23.96 5.70
C ARG A 207 22.71 24.06 6.28
N ASN A 208 22.93 23.67 7.54
CA ASN A 208 24.29 23.52 8.09
C ASN A 208 25.00 22.25 7.57
N LEU A 209 24.26 21.33 6.96
CA LEU A 209 24.75 20.03 6.53
C LEU A 209 24.83 19.97 4.99
N SER A 210 25.72 19.09 4.53
CA SER A 210 25.87 18.75 3.11
C SER A 210 24.62 18.05 2.58
N SER A 211 24.24 18.32 1.33
CA SER A 211 23.26 17.50 0.61
C SER A 211 23.82 16.15 0.14
N GLY A 212 25.10 15.86 0.44
CA GLY A 212 25.79 14.67 -0.03
C GLY A 212 26.42 14.86 -1.40
N GLY A 213 27.01 13.81 -1.95
CA GLY A 213 27.64 13.87 -3.26
C GLY A 213 27.99 12.50 -3.84
N SER A 214 28.20 12.39 -5.15
CA SER A 214 28.25 13.51 -6.10
C SER A 214 26.92 13.89 -6.75
N SER A 215 25.83 13.17 -6.48
CA SER A 215 24.49 13.54 -6.97
C SER A 215 23.75 14.43 -5.94
N GLY A 216 24.45 15.37 -5.29
CA GLY A 216 23.86 16.14 -4.18
C GLY A 216 22.86 17.20 -4.63
N GLY A 217 22.91 17.64 -5.89
CA GLY A 217 21.83 18.43 -6.48
C GLY A 217 20.53 17.65 -6.58
N GLU A 218 20.57 16.38 -7.04
CA GLU A 218 19.41 15.47 -7.03
C GLU A 218 18.87 15.31 -5.61
N GLY A 219 19.75 15.00 -4.64
CA GLY A 219 19.34 14.81 -3.25
C GLY A 219 18.66 16.05 -2.66
N ALA A 220 19.23 17.25 -2.89
CA ALA A 220 18.64 18.49 -2.41
C ALA A 220 17.31 18.83 -3.10
N LEU A 221 17.23 18.65 -4.42
CA LEU A 221 16.03 18.95 -5.21
C LEU A 221 14.86 18.02 -4.86
N ILE A 222 15.11 16.71 -4.81
CA ILE A 222 14.08 15.72 -4.45
C ILE A 222 13.71 15.86 -2.97
N GLY A 223 14.68 16.14 -2.08
CA GLY A 223 14.45 16.33 -0.65
C GLY A 223 13.54 17.50 -0.31
N ILE A 224 13.49 18.53 -1.16
CA ILE A 224 12.53 19.65 -1.06
C ILE A 224 11.31 19.46 -1.98
N ARG A 225 11.12 18.26 -2.55
CA ARG A 225 10.07 17.85 -3.51
C ARG A 225 10.03 18.67 -4.80
N GLY A 226 11.15 19.29 -5.17
CA GLY A 226 11.30 19.95 -6.46
C GLY A 226 11.37 18.98 -7.65
N SER A 227 11.48 17.67 -7.38
CA SER A 227 11.40 16.57 -8.34
C SER A 227 10.79 15.34 -7.65
N PRO A 228 9.95 14.53 -8.32
CA PRO A 228 9.41 13.29 -7.73
C PRO A 228 10.44 12.14 -7.79
N VAL A 229 11.29 12.14 -8.82
CA VAL A 229 12.34 11.15 -9.06
C VAL A 229 13.44 11.78 -9.93
N GLY A 230 14.67 11.32 -9.77
CA GLY A 230 15.77 11.77 -10.61
C GLY A 230 16.88 10.73 -10.72
N PHE A 231 17.82 10.95 -11.63
CA PHE A 231 18.91 10.00 -11.90
C PHE A 231 20.27 10.55 -11.52
N GLY A 232 21.00 9.75 -10.74
CA GLY A 232 22.37 9.99 -10.36
C GLY A 232 23.30 8.86 -10.82
N THR A 233 24.58 8.97 -10.46
CA THR A 233 25.59 7.93 -10.71
C THR A 233 26.37 7.60 -9.45
N ASP A 234 26.89 6.37 -9.35
CA ASP A 234 27.49 5.82 -8.15
C ASP A 234 28.72 4.95 -8.47
N ILE A 235 29.92 5.41 -8.07
CA ILE A 235 31.17 4.63 -8.09
C ILE A 235 31.72 4.35 -6.68
N GLY A 236 31.26 5.13 -5.69
CA GLY A 236 31.69 5.05 -4.29
C GLY A 236 30.61 5.48 -3.30
N GLY A 237 29.34 5.54 -3.71
CA GLY A 237 28.21 6.00 -2.89
C GLY A 237 27.38 7.14 -3.48
N SER A 238 27.69 7.62 -4.68
CA SER A 238 27.19 8.91 -5.16
C SER A 238 25.69 9.00 -5.53
N ILE A 239 24.95 7.89 -5.55
CA ILE A 239 23.47 7.89 -5.52
C ILE A 239 23.01 7.82 -4.06
N ARG A 240 23.63 6.92 -3.31
CA ARG A 240 23.22 6.56 -1.96
C ARG A 240 23.45 7.67 -0.95
N ILE A 241 24.60 8.36 -1.00
CA ILE A 241 25.00 9.40 -0.03
C ILE A 241 24.02 10.58 -0.08
N PRO A 242 23.72 11.16 -1.27
CA PRO A 242 22.65 12.15 -1.38
C PRO A 242 21.28 11.61 -0.96
N ALA A 243 20.92 10.37 -1.30
CA ALA A 243 19.64 9.83 -0.86
C ALA A 243 19.54 9.78 0.68
N ALA A 244 20.56 9.25 1.34
CA ALA A 244 20.58 9.10 2.79
C ALA A 244 20.53 10.43 3.52
N PHE A 245 21.33 11.41 3.08
CA PHE A 245 21.45 12.70 3.77
C PHE A 245 20.15 13.51 3.68
N ASN A 246 19.40 13.36 2.59
CA ASN A 246 18.16 14.12 2.35
C ASN A 246 16.88 13.33 2.66
N GLY A 247 16.99 12.16 3.32
CA GLY A 247 15.83 11.36 3.75
C GLY A 247 15.04 10.73 2.59
N LEU A 248 15.76 10.25 1.57
CA LEU A 248 15.19 9.70 0.33
C LEU A 248 15.53 8.23 0.16
N TYR A 249 14.85 7.61 -0.80
CA TYR A 249 15.23 6.31 -1.33
C TYR A 249 16.22 6.49 -2.48
N GLY A 250 17.20 5.58 -2.60
CA GLY A 250 18.14 5.58 -3.71
C GLY A 250 18.59 4.18 -4.07
N LEU A 251 18.48 3.81 -5.35
CA LEU A 251 18.92 2.51 -5.86
C LEU A 251 20.29 2.65 -6.52
N ARG A 252 21.30 1.99 -5.95
CA ARG A 252 22.53 1.62 -6.64
C ARG A 252 22.31 0.26 -7.27
N PRO A 253 22.06 0.17 -8.59
CA PRO A 253 21.97 -1.13 -9.23
C PRO A 253 23.37 -1.72 -9.44
N SER A 254 23.39 -2.98 -9.86
CA SER A 254 24.59 -3.65 -10.31
C SER A 254 25.07 -3.08 -11.64
N THR A 255 26.36 -3.24 -11.90
CA THR A 255 26.96 -2.86 -13.18
C THR A 255 26.24 -3.56 -14.33
N GLY A 256 25.91 -2.79 -15.37
CA GLY A 256 25.22 -3.28 -16.57
C GLY A 256 23.72 -3.45 -16.40
N ARG A 257 23.09 -3.00 -15.30
CA ARG A 257 21.63 -3.07 -15.16
C ARG A 257 20.91 -2.00 -15.99
N LEU A 258 21.43 -0.78 -16.03
CA LEU A 258 20.81 0.39 -16.68
C LEU A 258 21.80 1.06 -17.66
N PRO A 259 21.32 1.72 -18.73
CA PRO A 259 22.17 2.28 -19.79
C PRO A 259 23.01 3.47 -19.30
N TYR A 260 24.32 3.43 -19.56
CA TYR A 260 25.28 4.47 -19.21
C TYR A 260 25.86 5.17 -20.45
N GLU A 261 25.65 4.61 -21.64
CA GLU A 261 26.24 5.08 -22.90
C GLU A 261 26.03 6.58 -23.14
N GLY A 262 27.14 7.25 -23.43
CA GLY A 262 27.18 8.68 -23.74
C GLY A 262 27.02 9.61 -22.53
N MET A 263 27.19 9.16 -21.29
CA MET A 263 27.30 10.05 -20.12
C MET A 263 28.75 10.51 -19.91
N SER A 264 28.97 11.78 -19.55
CA SER A 264 30.33 12.32 -19.38
C SER A 264 31.04 11.81 -18.12
N ASN A 265 32.37 11.70 -18.08
CA ASN A 265 33.08 11.34 -16.84
C ASN A 265 34.49 11.98 -16.78
N SER A 266 35.05 12.16 -15.58
CA SER A 266 36.39 12.77 -15.39
C SER A 266 37.54 11.79 -15.62
N MET A 267 37.32 10.50 -15.38
CA MET A 267 38.35 9.45 -15.41
C MET A 267 37.80 8.24 -16.19
N ASP A 268 37.39 8.51 -17.43
CA ASP A 268 36.79 7.50 -18.29
C ASP A 268 37.78 6.36 -18.61
N GLY A 269 37.25 5.14 -18.77
CA GLY A 269 38.03 3.95 -19.15
C GLY A 269 38.61 3.11 -18.01
N GLN A 270 38.46 3.47 -16.73
CA GLN A 270 38.76 2.53 -15.65
C GLN A 270 37.73 1.38 -15.66
N ASN A 271 38.17 0.14 -15.43
CA ASN A 271 37.31 -1.04 -15.51
C ASN A 271 37.37 -1.97 -14.28
N THR A 272 37.96 -1.51 -13.16
CA THR A 272 38.05 -2.31 -11.93
C THR A 272 36.80 -2.17 -11.06
N VAL A 273 36.37 -0.93 -10.78
CA VAL A 273 35.15 -0.61 -10.02
C VAL A 273 34.28 0.29 -10.87
N LEU A 274 33.36 -0.29 -11.62
CA LEU A 274 32.58 0.48 -12.61
C LEU A 274 31.56 1.41 -11.94
N SER A 275 31.41 2.61 -12.51
CA SER A 275 30.33 3.52 -12.16
C SER A 275 29.00 2.96 -12.69
N VAL A 276 27.94 3.12 -11.92
CA VAL A 276 26.57 2.76 -12.32
C VAL A 276 25.68 3.99 -12.32
N VAL A 277 24.59 3.93 -13.07
CA VAL A 277 23.50 4.91 -13.06
C VAL A 277 22.29 4.33 -12.33
N GLY A 278 21.53 5.15 -11.61
CA GLY A 278 20.34 4.67 -10.91
C GLY A 278 19.48 5.81 -10.33
N PRO A 279 18.22 5.50 -9.98
CA PRO A 279 17.26 6.49 -9.53
C PRO A 279 17.41 6.85 -8.03
N LEU A 280 17.02 8.09 -7.72
CA LEU A 280 16.71 8.62 -6.39
C LEU A 280 15.25 9.08 -6.40
N GLY A 281 14.54 8.89 -5.30
CA GLY A 281 13.10 9.20 -5.23
C GLY A 281 12.57 9.19 -3.80
N THR A 282 11.29 9.50 -3.66
CA THR A 282 10.66 9.67 -2.34
C THR A 282 10.09 8.38 -1.76
N THR A 283 9.93 7.34 -2.59
CA THR A 283 9.43 6.01 -2.21
C THR A 283 10.21 4.92 -2.94
N ALA A 284 10.23 3.69 -2.41
CA ALA A 284 10.77 2.53 -3.12
C ALA A 284 9.97 2.24 -4.40
N GLY A 285 8.64 2.39 -4.37
CA GLY A 285 7.77 2.29 -5.54
C GLY A 285 8.15 3.25 -6.69
N SER A 286 8.56 4.49 -6.37
CA SER A 286 9.06 5.43 -7.39
C SER A 286 10.34 4.92 -8.09
N LEU A 287 11.26 4.29 -7.35
CA LEU A 287 12.47 3.70 -7.91
C LEU A 287 12.16 2.49 -8.80
N ARG A 288 11.22 1.65 -8.34
CA ARG A 288 10.71 0.48 -9.08
C ARG A 288 10.10 0.91 -10.40
N LEU A 289 9.18 1.88 -10.38
CA LEU A 289 8.47 2.39 -11.55
C LEU A 289 9.45 2.80 -12.67
N VAL A 290 10.41 3.67 -12.37
CA VAL A 290 11.34 4.17 -13.38
C VAL A 290 12.34 3.11 -13.84
N SER A 291 12.77 2.22 -12.95
CA SER A 291 13.68 1.12 -13.32
C SER A 291 13.00 0.11 -14.23
N LYS A 292 11.76 -0.28 -13.92
CA LYS A 292 10.93 -1.19 -14.73
C LYS A 292 10.62 -0.57 -16.09
N ALA A 293 10.25 0.70 -16.12
CA ALA A 293 9.98 1.43 -17.37
C ALA A 293 11.19 1.46 -18.31
N LEU A 294 12.39 1.74 -17.78
CA LEU A 294 13.62 1.77 -18.56
C LEU A 294 14.00 0.38 -19.09
N LEU A 295 13.95 -0.65 -18.26
CA LEU A 295 14.25 -2.02 -18.70
C LEU A 295 13.26 -2.54 -19.75
N ALA A 296 12.00 -2.08 -19.69
CA ALA A 296 11.00 -2.41 -20.70
C ALA A 296 11.32 -1.84 -22.10
N GLN A 297 12.17 -0.81 -22.20
CA GLN A 297 12.65 -0.29 -23.49
C GLN A 297 13.73 -1.17 -24.14
N GLN A 298 14.16 -2.25 -23.48
CA GLN A 298 15.23 -3.12 -23.95
C GLN A 298 16.56 -2.37 -24.22
N PRO A 299 17.08 -1.61 -23.23
CA PRO A 299 18.24 -0.73 -23.42
C PRO A 299 19.52 -1.46 -23.85
N TRP A 300 19.60 -2.78 -23.68
CA TRP A 300 20.68 -3.63 -24.20
C TRP A 300 20.76 -3.64 -25.74
N LEU A 301 19.73 -3.19 -26.45
CA LEU A 301 19.79 -2.99 -27.91
C LEU A 301 20.50 -1.69 -28.30
N HIS A 302 20.70 -0.76 -27.37
CA HIS A 302 21.26 0.57 -27.63
C HIS A 302 22.56 0.85 -26.85
N ASP A 303 22.78 0.16 -25.72
CA ASP A 303 24.01 0.20 -24.93
C ASP A 303 24.61 -1.22 -24.81
N PRO A 304 25.80 -1.47 -25.38
CA PRO A 304 26.42 -2.81 -25.40
C PRO A 304 26.90 -3.29 -24.02
N PHE A 305 26.94 -2.42 -23.01
CA PHE A 305 27.32 -2.79 -21.63
C PHE A 305 26.13 -3.15 -20.75
N VAL A 306 24.89 -2.96 -21.25
CA VAL A 306 23.68 -3.37 -20.54
C VAL A 306 23.44 -4.87 -20.72
N HIS A 307 23.17 -5.55 -19.62
CA HIS A 307 22.77 -6.93 -19.63
C HIS A 307 21.33 -7.07 -20.14
N GLU A 308 21.10 -8.04 -21.02
CA GLU A 308 19.78 -8.45 -21.50
C GLU A 308 19.01 -9.16 -20.38
N ILE A 309 18.58 -8.38 -19.40
CA ILE A 309 17.83 -8.84 -18.23
C ILE A 309 16.66 -7.88 -18.08
N PRO A 310 15.42 -8.29 -18.39
CA PRO A 310 14.24 -7.46 -18.11
C PRO A 310 14.03 -7.31 -16.59
N TRP A 311 13.04 -6.50 -16.18
CA TRP A 311 12.57 -6.54 -14.79
C TRP A 311 11.93 -7.90 -14.50
N ARG A 312 12.42 -8.60 -13.48
CA ARG A 312 11.95 -9.93 -13.10
C ARG A 312 10.90 -9.83 -12.00
N SER A 313 9.65 -9.58 -12.41
CA SER A 313 8.52 -9.42 -11.47
C SER A 313 8.37 -10.65 -10.57
N GLU A 314 8.67 -11.85 -11.07
CA GLU A 314 8.61 -13.09 -10.31
C GLU A 314 9.58 -13.14 -9.12
N GLU A 315 10.73 -12.46 -9.19
CA GLU A 315 11.68 -12.40 -8.08
C GLU A 315 11.22 -11.41 -7.00
N GLU A 316 10.54 -10.35 -7.41
CA GLU A 316 9.90 -9.40 -6.52
C GLU A 316 8.68 -10.01 -5.81
N ASP A 317 7.78 -10.64 -6.56
CA ASP A 317 6.57 -11.27 -6.03
C ASP A 317 6.90 -12.35 -4.99
N LYS A 318 7.96 -13.14 -5.23
CA LYS A 318 8.46 -14.12 -4.25
C LYS A 318 8.81 -13.47 -2.92
N ILE A 319 9.47 -12.32 -2.94
CA ILE A 319 9.87 -11.62 -1.72
C ILE A 319 8.66 -10.99 -1.05
N GLN A 320 7.76 -10.36 -1.81
CA GLN A 320 6.52 -9.80 -1.29
C GLN A 320 5.66 -10.88 -0.60
N GLN A 321 5.56 -12.07 -1.18
CA GLN A 321 4.86 -13.21 -0.56
C GLN A 321 5.49 -13.65 0.77
N LEU A 322 6.83 -13.61 0.89
CA LEU A 322 7.51 -13.93 2.15
C LEU A 322 7.24 -12.87 3.22
N LEU A 323 7.13 -11.60 2.82
CA LEU A 323 6.85 -10.47 3.71
C LEU A 323 5.39 -10.38 4.18
N GLN A 324 4.46 -11.14 3.58
CA GLN A 324 3.07 -11.23 4.05
C GLN A 324 2.94 -11.97 5.39
N PHE A 325 3.93 -12.80 5.76
CA PHE A 325 3.95 -13.47 7.04
C PHE A 325 4.57 -12.53 8.09
N VAL A 326 3.88 -12.33 9.23
CA VAL A 326 4.35 -11.44 10.31
C VAL A 326 4.23 -12.10 11.69
N GLY A 327 5.09 -11.67 12.61
CA GLY A 327 5.06 -12.04 14.02
C GLY A 327 5.60 -13.44 14.34
N GLU A 328 5.27 -13.97 15.52
CA GLU A 328 5.77 -15.28 15.97
C GLU A 328 5.26 -16.46 15.10
N SER A 329 4.24 -16.22 14.27
CA SER A 329 3.61 -17.19 13.37
C SER A 329 4.32 -17.39 12.03
N VAL A 330 5.42 -16.68 11.72
CA VAL A 330 6.15 -16.87 10.46
C VAL A 330 6.77 -18.27 10.40
N PRO A 331 6.36 -19.15 9.45
CA PRO A 331 6.95 -20.47 9.31
C PRO A 331 8.46 -20.39 9.06
N GLN A 332 9.22 -21.34 9.62
CA GLN A 332 10.69 -21.32 9.58
C GLN A 332 11.24 -21.18 8.16
N GLU A 333 10.63 -21.83 7.18
CA GLU A 333 11.01 -21.81 5.77
C GLU A 333 10.62 -20.51 5.04
N LYS A 334 9.78 -19.68 5.66
CA LYS A 334 9.32 -18.39 5.11
C LYS A 334 10.01 -17.17 5.73
N LYS A 335 10.80 -17.36 6.80
CA LYS A 335 11.58 -16.29 7.41
C LYS A 335 12.61 -15.71 6.44
N LEU A 336 12.77 -14.40 6.48
CA LEU A 336 13.91 -13.69 5.92
C LEU A 336 15.00 -13.58 6.97
N SER A 337 16.26 -13.68 6.54
CA SER A 337 17.43 -13.59 7.42
C SER A 337 18.32 -12.41 6.99
N PHE A 338 18.72 -11.56 7.94
CA PHE A 338 19.44 -10.32 7.68
C PHE A 338 20.81 -10.30 8.36
N GLY A 339 21.86 -9.98 7.61
CA GLY A 339 23.14 -9.60 8.20
C GLY A 339 23.10 -8.15 8.69
N VAL A 340 23.60 -7.86 9.88
CA VAL A 340 23.60 -6.51 10.49
C VAL A 340 25.03 -6.08 10.73
N MET A 341 25.46 -5.03 10.02
CA MET A 341 26.81 -4.49 10.13
C MET A 341 26.84 -3.31 11.11
N HIS A 342 27.25 -3.55 12.35
CA HIS A 342 27.37 -2.49 13.36
C HIS A 342 28.61 -1.60 13.16
N THR A 343 29.69 -2.18 12.65
CA THR A 343 30.94 -1.49 12.32
C THR A 343 31.58 -2.16 11.10
N ASP A 344 32.33 -1.40 10.30
CA ASP A 344 33.18 -1.98 9.25
C ASP A 344 34.57 -2.39 9.77
N GLY A 345 34.81 -2.24 11.08
CA GLY A 345 36.09 -2.52 11.72
C GLY A 345 37.16 -1.45 11.51
N VAL A 346 36.80 -0.29 10.95
CA VAL A 346 37.70 0.85 10.72
C VAL A 346 37.15 2.11 11.38
N VAL A 347 35.88 2.45 11.13
CA VAL A 347 35.21 3.59 11.77
C VAL A 347 33.92 3.12 12.44
N THR A 348 33.68 3.57 13.66
CA THR A 348 32.45 3.30 14.40
C THR A 348 31.38 4.33 14.00
N PRO A 349 30.13 3.93 13.74
CA PRO A 349 29.06 4.90 13.49
C PRO A 349 28.71 5.74 14.72
N THR A 350 28.35 6.99 14.49
CA THR A 350 27.84 7.92 15.52
C THR A 350 26.54 7.40 16.15
N ALA A 351 26.18 7.96 17.31
CA ALA A 351 24.99 7.58 18.07
C ALA A 351 23.70 7.44 17.24
N PRO A 352 23.31 8.41 16.38
CA PRO A 352 22.05 8.31 15.63
C PRO A 352 22.04 7.14 14.64
N ILE A 353 23.17 6.86 13.99
CA ILE A 353 23.27 5.73 13.04
C ILE A 353 23.17 4.40 13.78
N ARG A 354 23.80 4.26 14.95
CA ARG A 354 23.68 3.06 15.78
C ARG A 354 22.24 2.85 16.25
N ARG A 355 21.55 3.91 16.68
CA ARG A 355 20.13 3.85 17.03
C ARG A 355 19.27 3.42 15.85
N ALA A 356 19.53 3.93 14.65
CA ALA A 356 18.80 3.51 13.45
C ALA A 356 18.99 2.01 13.15
N ILE A 357 20.20 1.47 13.31
CA ILE A 357 20.46 0.02 13.17
C ILE A 357 19.60 -0.75 14.17
N GLU A 358 19.62 -0.35 15.45
CA GLU A 358 18.84 -1.01 16.50
C GLU A 358 17.33 -0.97 16.23
N LEU A 359 16.80 0.16 15.74
CA LEU A 359 15.39 0.30 15.40
C LEU A 359 14.98 -0.67 14.30
N VAL A 360 15.74 -0.73 13.21
CA VAL A 360 15.45 -1.64 12.08
C VAL A 360 15.62 -3.10 12.50
N THR A 361 16.68 -3.44 13.24
CA THR A 361 16.90 -4.79 13.77
C THR A 361 15.71 -5.25 14.62
N LYS A 362 15.27 -4.42 15.57
CA LYS A 362 14.12 -4.74 16.42
C LYS A 362 12.83 -4.87 15.63
N ALA A 363 12.60 -4.00 14.64
CA ALA A 363 11.41 -4.06 13.81
C ALA A 363 11.35 -5.36 12.98
N LEU A 364 12.49 -5.80 12.44
CA LEU A 364 12.60 -7.08 11.73
C LEU A 364 12.39 -8.28 12.65
N GLU A 365 12.99 -8.27 13.84
CA GLU A 365 12.80 -9.33 14.83
C GLU A 365 11.34 -9.41 15.30
N ALA A 366 10.70 -8.27 15.55
CA ALA A 366 9.29 -8.17 15.90
C ALA A 366 8.37 -8.65 14.76
N ALA A 367 8.80 -8.51 13.51
CA ALA A 367 8.12 -9.04 12.34
C ALA A 367 8.32 -10.56 12.16
N GLY A 368 9.12 -11.21 13.02
CA GLY A 368 9.38 -12.65 12.96
C GLY A 368 10.56 -13.04 12.07
N HIS A 369 11.32 -12.07 11.57
CA HIS A 369 12.52 -12.28 10.76
C HIS A 369 13.78 -12.39 11.63
N GLU A 370 14.85 -12.92 11.05
CA GLU A 370 16.08 -13.20 11.80
C GLU A 370 17.15 -12.15 11.49
N THR A 371 17.93 -11.78 12.51
CA THR A 371 19.09 -10.91 12.33
C THR A 371 20.36 -11.54 12.90
N PHE A 372 21.49 -11.29 12.24
CA PHE A 372 22.79 -11.86 12.58
C PHE A 372 23.88 -10.81 12.48
N ALA A 373 24.87 -10.84 13.36
CA ALA A 373 26.02 -9.94 13.24
C ALA A 373 26.80 -10.22 11.94
N TRP A 374 26.92 -9.22 11.08
CA TRP A 374 27.66 -9.33 9.82
C TRP A 374 29.13 -9.00 10.03
N SER A 375 30.00 -10.02 9.96
CA SER A 375 31.45 -9.96 10.22
C SER A 375 32.26 -10.51 9.04
N PRO A 376 32.29 -9.81 7.89
CA PRO A 376 32.91 -10.29 6.66
C PRO A 376 34.44 -10.19 6.69
N PRO A 377 35.13 -10.68 5.64
CA PRO A 377 36.55 -10.38 5.40
C PRO A 377 36.85 -8.89 5.44
N SER A 378 38.10 -8.51 5.74
CA SER A 378 38.48 -7.13 6.05
C SER A 378 37.97 -6.10 5.04
N HIS A 379 37.03 -5.24 5.49
CA HIS A 379 36.55 -4.07 4.72
C HIS A 379 37.70 -3.13 4.35
N LYS A 380 38.68 -2.97 5.24
CA LYS A 380 39.85 -2.13 4.97
C LYS A 380 40.61 -2.59 3.73
N VAL A 381 40.92 -3.88 3.62
CA VAL A 381 41.64 -4.44 2.47
C VAL A 381 40.82 -4.29 1.18
N LEU A 382 39.51 -4.55 1.24
CA LEU A 382 38.61 -4.38 0.12
C LEU A 382 38.55 -2.92 -0.36
N ASN A 383 38.34 -1.99 0.57
CA ASN A 383 38.26 -0.56 0.26
C ASN A 383 39.59 -0.01 -0.23
N ASP A 384 40.72 -0.34 0.40
CA ASP A 384 42.06 0.06 -0.06
C ASP A 384 42.33 -0.43 -1.49
N THR A 385 41.89 -1.64 -1.83
CA THR A 385 42.00 -2.18 -3.19
C THR A 385 41.09 -1.43 -4.16
N GLY A 386 39.87 -1.09 -3.75
CA GLY A 386 38.94 -0.27 -4.52
C GLY A 386 39.46 1.15 -4.79
N PHE A 387 40.02 1.82 -3.78
CA PHE A 387 40.53 3.19 -3.88
C PHE A 387 41.70 3.34 -4.86
N ARG A 388 42.48 2.27 -5.11
CA ARG A 388 43.50 2.27 -6.17
C ARG A 388 42.92 2.62 -7.54
N SER A 389 41.68 2.20 -7.81
CA SER A 389 41.02 2.45 -9.09
C SER A 389 40.67 3.92 -9.34
N TRP A 390 40.61 4.74 -8.28
CA TRP A 390 40.29 6.17 -8.38
C TRP A 390 41.48 7.04 -8.80
N VAL A 391 42.67 6.45 -8.89
CA VAL A 391 43.93 7.17 -9.13
C VAL A 391 44.85 6.44 -10.12
N PHE A 392 44.32 5.52 -10.95
CA PHE A 392 45.14 4.79 -11.92
C PHE A 392 45.88 5.71 -12.89
N ASP A 393 45.25 6.80 -13.33
CA ASP A 393 45.85 7.81 -14.20
C ASP A 393 46.71 8.84 -13.43
N GLY A 394 46.96 8.62 -12.13
CA GLY A 394 47.68 9.56 -11.27
C GLY A 394 47.00 10.93 -11.13
N GLY A 395 45.70 11.04 -11.47
CA GLY A 395 44.93 12.30 -11.51
C GLY A 395 45.19 13.16 -12.74
N ARG A 396 45.80 12.63 -13.80
CA ARG A 396 46.13 13.38 -15.03
C ARG A 396 44.89 14.02 -15.63
N ASN A 397 43.82 13.26 -15.87
CA ASN A 397 42.63 13.76 -16.57
C ASN A 397 41.92 14.87 -15.78
N VAL A 398 41.86 14.73 -14.46
CA VAL A 398 41.34 15.77 -13.57
C VAL A 398 42.16 17.06 -13.71
N ARG A 399 43.49 16.99 -13.61
CA ARG A 399 44.37 18.17 -13.74
C ARG A 399 44.24 18.83 -15.11
N GLU A 400 44.14 18.05 -16.18
CA GLU A 400 43.94 18.56 -17.54
C GLU A 400 42.61 19.32 -17.67
N ALA A 401 41.52 18.83 -17.08
CA ALA A 401 40.23 19.51 -17.07
C ALA A 401 40.29 20.86 -16.34
N PHE A 402 40.93 20.92 -15.17
CA PHE A 402 41.14 22.17 -14.42
C PHE A 402 42.06 23.15 -15.16
N ALA A 403 43.07 22.66 -15.89
CA ALA A 403 44.00 23.50 -16.65
C ALA A 403 43.33 24.28 -17.80
N LEU A 404 42.16 23.86 -18.27
CA LEU A 404 41.41 24.55 -19.33
C LEU A 404 40.94 25.95 -18.91
N SER A 405 40.56 26.13 -17.64
CA SER A 405 40.14 27.42 -17.06
C SER A 405 41.19 28.04 -16.13
N GLY A 406 42.05 27.22 -15.54
CA GLY A 406 42.96 27.62 -14.47
C GLY A 406 42.25 27.85 -13.13
N GLU A 407 41.03 27.31 -12.97
CA GLU A 407 40.29 27.40 -11.70
C GLU A 407 40.94 26.54 -10.60
N PRO A 408 40.83 26.92 -9.32
CA PRO A 408 41.33 26.11 -8.22
C PRO A 408 40.42 24.91 -7.94
N MET A 409 41.02 23.79 -7.54
CA MET A 409 40.29 22.63 -7.02
C MET A 409 39.66 22.95 -5.67
N ALA A 410 38.46 22.41 -5.41
CA ALA A 410 37.84 22.49 -4.09
C ALA A 410 38.58 21.60 -3.08
N PRO A 411 38.62 21.93 -1.78
CA PRO A 411 39.30 21.12 -0.75
C PRO A 411 38.87 19.64 -0.75
N GLN A 412 37.62 19.37 -1.10
CA GLN A 412 37.03 18.03 -1.14
C GLN A 412 37.64 17.11 -2.21
N VAL A 413 38.27 17.67 -3.25
CA VAL A 413 38.92 16.91 -4.33
C VAL A 413 40.43 17.13 -4.37
N GLN A 414 41.01 17.66 -3.28
CA GLN A 414 42.43 18.00 -3.18
C GLN A 414 43.38 16.80 -3.43
N LEU A 415 42.88 15.56 -3.33
CA LEU A 415 43.62 14.34 -3.67
C LEU A 415 44.27 14.44 -5.07
N TYR A 416 43.61 15.12 -6.02
CA TYR A 416 44.07 15.24 -7.40
C TYR A 416 44.98 16.45 -7.66
N GLN A 417 45.16 17.33 -6.67
CA GLN A 417 45.91 18.57 -6.83
C GLN A 417 47.39 18.32 -7.14
N ASN A 418 47.97 17.30 -6.52
CA ASN A 418 49.37 16.92 -6.73
C ASN A 418 49.50 15.80 -7.77
N GLU A 419 50.59 15.82 -8.52
CA GLU A 419 50.92 14.74 -9.45
C GLU A 419 51.24 13.47 -8.67
N MET A 420 50.47 12.41 -8.94
CA MET A 420 50.68 11.07 -8.38
C MET A 420 51.28 10.16 -9.45
N LYS A 421 51.96 9.09 -9.01
CA LYS A 421 52.48 8.08 -9.93
C LYS A 421 51.33 7.38 -10.64
N GLU A 422 51.37 7.37 -11.97
CA GLU A 422 50.49 6.57 -12.81
C GLU A 422 50.74 5.07 -12.63
N PHE A 423 49.65 4.31 -12.63
CA PHE A 423 49.69 2.87 -12.55
C PHE A 423 50.03 2.28 -13.91
N THR A 424 50.92 1.30 -13.95
CA THR A 424 51.21 0.55 -15.18
C THR A 424 50.08 -0.42 -15.48
N ALA A 425 50.02 -0.92 -16.72
CA ALA A 425 49.10 -2.00 -17.08
C ALA A 425 49.25 -3.23 -16.15
N THR A 426 50.47 -3.52 -15.68
CA THR A 426 50.74 -4.58 -14.70
C THR A 426 50.12 -4.25 -13.34
N ASP A 427 50.30 -3.04 -12.82
CA ASP A 427 49.71 -2.64 -11.54
C ASP A 427 48.17 -2.70 -11.56
N ILE A 428 47.56 -2.33 -12.69
CA ILE A 428 46.11 -2.43 -12.93
C ILE A 428 45.68 -3.90 -12.99
N ALA A 429 46.41 -4.75 -13.73
CA ALA A 429 46.10 -6.18 -13.82
C ALA A 429 46.20 -6.87 -12.44
N GLU A 430 47.22 -6.54 -11.65
CA GLU A 430 47.36 -7.04 -10.28
C GLU A 430 46.20 -6.58 -9.39
N THR A 431 45.78 -5.31 -9.52
CA THR A 431 44.61 -4.78 -8.80
C THR A 431 43.33 -5.53 -9.19
N ASN A 432 43.14 -5.83 -10.48
CA ASN A 432 42.01 -6.62 -10.97
C ASN A 432 42.01 -8.06 -10.43
N VAL A 433 43.18 -8.69 -10.33
CA VAL A 433 43.32 -10.03 -9.73
C VAL A 433 42.98 -9.99 -8.24
N ALA A 434 43.50 -9.01 -7.50
CA ALA A 434 43.20 -8.83 -6.08
C ALA A 434 41.70 -8.59 -5.85
N MET A 435 41.08 -7.71 -6.63
CA MET A 435 39.64 -7.43 -6.54
C MET A 435 38.80 -8.68 -6.81
N ARG A 436 39.18 -9.51 -7.80
CA ARG A 436 38.50 -10.79 -8.08
C ARG A 436 38.60 -11.77 -6.91
N ALA A 437 39.79 -11.87 -6.28
CA ALA A 437 40.00 -12.72 -5.12
C ALA A 437 39.12 -12.28 -3.93
N LEU A 438 39.07 -10.99 -3.65
CA LEU A 438 38.23 -10.42 -2.58
C LEU A 438 36.74 -10.62 -2.83
N LYS A 439 36.26 -10.43 -4.08
CA LYS A 439 34.88 -10.75 -4.47
C LYS A 439 34.52 -12.20 -4.19
N LYS A 440 35.44 -13.13 -4.48
CA LYS A 440 35.27 -14.56 -4.23
C LYS A 440 35.21 -14.86 -2.74
N GLU A 441 36.10 -14.27 -1.95
CA GLU A 441 36.15 -14.43 -0.49
C GLU A 441 34.85 -13.93 0.18
N TYR A 442 34.36 -12.75 -0.21
CA TYR A 442 33.08 -12.21 0.28
C TYR A 442 31.89 -13.08 -0.10
N MET A 443 31.86 -13.60 -1.33
CA MET A 443 30.81 -14.51 -1.77
C MET A 443 30.81 -15.80 -0.95
N GLU A 444 31.98 -16.36 -0.65
CA GLU A 444 32.12 -17.55 0.19
C GLU A 444 31.67 -17.28 1.63
N TYR A 445 32.05 -16.12 2.20
CA TYR A 445 31.56 -15.69 3.49
C TYR A 445 30.04 -15.57 3.52
N TRP A 446 29.44 -14.86 2.55
CA TRP A 446 27.98 -14.73 2.46
C TRP A 446 27.33 -16.11 2.36
N ASN A 447 27.80 -17.00 1.48
CA ASN A 447 27.27 -18.36 1.37
C ASN A 447 27.38 -19.15 2.68
N SER A 448 28.43 -18.92 3.48
CA SER A 448 28.64 -19.63 4.73
C SER A 448 27.57 -19.35 5.80
N THR A 449 26.89 -18.19 5.72
CA THR A 449 25.80 -17.82 6.64
C THR A 449 24.60 -18.76 6.59
N ALA A 450 24.45 -19.57 5.54
CA ALA A 450 23.45 -20.64 5.48
C ALA A 450 23.54 -21.64 6.65
N LYS A 451 24.71 -21.73 7.30
CA LYS A 451 24.93 -22.56 8.49
C LYS A 451 24.38 -21.92 9.78
N GLU A 452 24.12 -20.62 9.76
CA GLU A 452 23.69 -19.83 10.91
C GLU A 452 22.19 -19.52 10.87
N THR A 453 21.62 -19.33 9.67
CA THR A 453 20.19 -19.08 9.46
C THR A 453 19.32 -20.30 9.77
N SER A 454 18.11 -20.11 10.30
CA SER A 454 17.19 -21.23 10.51
C SER A 454 16.68 -21.84 9.20
N THR A 455 16.65 -21.06 8.12
CA THR A 455 16.14 -21.50 6.81
C THR A 455 17.10 -22.43 6.06
N GLY A 456 18.36 -22.51 6.48
CA GLY A 456 19.43 -23.18 5.74
C GLY A 456 19.84 -22.46 4.45
N ARG A 457 19.37 -21.23 4.21
CA ARG A 457 19.73 -20.38 3.07
C ARG A 457 20.65 -19.25 3.54
N PRO A 458 21.61 -18.79 2.72
CA PRO A 458 22.39 -17.60 3.08
C PRO A 458 21.49 -16.41 3.40
N VAL A 459 21.95 -15.46 4.23
CA VAL A 459 21.18 -14.24 4.54
C VAL A 459 20.67 -13.56 3.27
N ASP A 460 19.44 -13.05 3.34
CA ASP A 460 18.75 -12.46 2.21
C ASP A 460 19.29 -11.07 1.89
N ALA A 461 19.55 -10.25 2.90
CA ALA A 461 20.11 -8.91 2.73
C ALA A 461 21.03 -8.54 3.90
N ILE A 462 21.83 -7.49 3.70
CA ILE A 462 22.66 -6.88 4.74
C ILE A 462 22.12 -5.49 5.05
N ILE A 463 21.88 -5.21 6.32
CA ILE A 463 21.62 -3.88 6.86
C ILE A 463 22.96 -3.27 7.26
N SER A 464 23.30 -2.13 6.67
CA SER A 464 24.59 -1.48 6.87
C SER A 464 24.44 0.04 6.97
N PRO A 465 25.26 0.72 7.78
CA PRO A 465 25.47 2.15 7.65
C PRO A 465 25.91 2.50 6.24
N LEU A 466 25.47 3.64 5.74
CA LEU A 466 26.02 4.19 4.49
C LEU A 466 27.20 5.15 4.75
N ALA A 467 27.11 5.89 5.84
CA ALA A 467 28.14 6.76 6.36
C ALA A 467 28.11 6.63 7.89
N PRO A 468 29.21 6.98 8.60
CA PRO A 468 29.21 6.90 10.05
C PRO A 468 28.43 8.05 10.71
N TRP A 469 27.91 9.01 9.94
CA TRP A 469 27.09 10.13 10.40
C TRP A 469 25.82 10.28 9.55
N PRO A 470 24.77 10.98 10.07
CA PRO A 470 23.52 11.24 9.33
C PRO A 470 23.73 12.05 8.04
N ALA A 471 24.45 13.18 8.12
CA ALA A 471 24.92 13.97 6.98
C ALA A 471 26.26 14.65 7.31
N ALA A 472 27.12 14.90 6.33
CA ALA A 472 28.42 15.52 6.61
C ALA A 472 28.26 17.02 6.89
N ARG A 473 29.00 17.57 7.86
CA ARG A 473 29.26 19.02 7.90
C ARG A 473 30.15 19.40 6.72
N ARG A 474 30.10 20.67 6.33
CA ARG A 474 30.95 21.22 5.26
C ARG A 474 32.42 20.90 5.50
N GLU A 475 33.08 20.37 4.48
CA GLU A 475 34.49 19.92 4.44
C GLU A 475 34.81 18.75 5.40
N LYS A 476 33.79 18.09 5.96
CA LYS A 476 33.94 16.98 6.92
C LYS A 476 33.57 15.61 6.35
N TYR A 477 33.26 15.48 5.07
CA TYR A 477 33.13 14.16 4.47
C TYR A 477 34.51 13.50 4.28
N LYS A 478 34.99 12.78 5.30
CA LYS A 478 36.36 12.23 5.34
C LYS A 478 36.45 10.71 5.28
N TYR A 479 35.33 10.01 5.14
CA TYR A 479 35.29 8.55 5.18
C TYR A 479 34.28 7.96 4.17
N TYR A 480 34.76 7.09 3.27
CA TYR A 480 33.97 6.46 2.20
C TYR A 480 33.80 4.94 2.39
N GLY A 481 34.32 4.37 3.49
CA GLY A 481 34.43 2.92 3.63
C GLY A 481 33.08 2.18 3.64
N TYR A 482 32.06 2.79 4.24
CA TYR A 482 30.70 2.23 4.32
C TYR A 482 29.96 2.20 2.98
N SER A 483 30.30 3.05 2.03
CA SER A 483 29.66 3.07 0.72
C SER A 483 30.47 2.30 -0.34
N THR A 484 31.80 2.38 -0.28
CA THR A 484 32.71 1.89 -1.34
C THR A 484 32.73 0.37 -1.46
N TRP A 485 32.62 -0.37 -0.35
CA TRP A 485 32.66 -1.83 -0.36
C TRP A 485 31.57 -2.44 -1.27
N VAL A 486 30.39 -1.80 -1.32
CA VAL A 486 29.26 -2.19 -2.18
C VAL A 486 29.64 -2.04 -3.67
N ASN A 487 30.31 -0.95 -4.05
CA ASN A 487 30.78 -0.76 -5.42
C ASN A 487 31.90 -1.74 -5.77
N ALA A 488 32.86 -1.90 -4.86
CA ALA A 488 33.99 -2.81 -5.05
C ALA A 488 33.50 -4.24 -5.31
N LEU A 489 32.45 -4.70 -4.62
CA LEU A 489 31.85 -6.01 -4.82
C LEU A 489 30.83 -6.09 -5.97
N ASP A 490 30.42 -4.95 -6.51
CA ASP A 490 29.34 -4.82 -7.49
C ASP A 490 27.98 -5.35 -6.97
N TYR A 491 27.65 -5.01 -5.73
CA TYR A 491 26.41 -5.42 -5.05
C TYR A 491 25.27 -4.42 -5.19
N THR A 492 24.05 -4.93 -5.30
CA THR A 492 22.85 -4.09 -5.33
C THR A 492 22.63 -3.43 -3.97
N ALA A 493 22.29 -2.14 -3.93
CA ALA A 493 21.93 -1.50 -2.67
C ALA A 493 20.78 -0.50 -2.82
N VAL A 494 19.88 -0.50 -1.84
CA VAL A 494 18.80 0.48 -1.69
C VAL A 494 18.99 1.23 -0.37
N VAL A 495 19.06 2.55 -0.45
CA VAL A 495 18.99 3.42 0.73
C VAL A 495 17.54 3.66 1.09
N PHE A 496 17.26 3.73 2.39
CA PHE A 496 15.94 4.05 2.92
C PHE A 496 16.07 4.89 4.21
N PRO A 497 15.17 5.87 4.42
CA PRO A 497 15.12 6.65 5.65
C PRO A 497 14.59 5.80 6.82
N VAL A 498 15.11 6.02 8.03
CA VAL A 498 14.73 5.26 9.25
C VAL A 498 14.15 6.16 10.33
N THR A 499 14.84 7.25 10.65
CA THR A 499 14.46 8.14 11.74
C THR A 499 15.09 9.52 11.52
N ASN A 500 14.92 10.44 12.47
CA ASN A 500 15.63 11.70 12.51
C ASN A 500 16.50 11.75 13.76
N VAL A 501 17.56 12.56 13.72
CA VAL A 501 18.39 12.83 14.90
C VAL A 501 17.54 13.51 15.96
N ASP A 502 17.62 13.02 17.18
CA ASP A 502 17.05 13.65 18.37
C ASP A 502 18.21 13.96 19.32
N LYS A 503 18.51 15.25 19.50
CA LYS A 503 19.65 15.66 20.32
C LYS A 503 19.57 15.26 21.80
N ALA A 504 18.37 14.97 22.32
CA ALA A 504 18.19 14.52 23.70
C ALA A 504 18.51 13.03 23.85
N VAL A 505 18.38 12.24 22.78
CA VAL A 505 18.63 10.80 22.76
C VAL A 505 20.02 10.48 22.20
N ASP A 506 20.38 11.12 21.09
CA ASP A 506 21.60 10.87 20.32
C ASP A 506 22.79 11.66 20.88
N VAL A 507 23.07 11.52 22.17
CA VAL A 507 24.21 12.19 22.81
C VAL A 507 25.53 11.47 22.53
N LYS A 508 26.64 12.23 22.56
CA LYS A 508 27.98 11.62 22.52
C LYS A 508 28.18 10.69 23.70
N SER A 509 28.70 9.48 23.44
CA SER A 509 29.06 8.55 24.51
C SER A 509 30.32 9.02 25.22
N SER A 510 30.27 9.16 26.56
CA SER A 510 31.43 9.47 27.38
C SER A 510 32.48 8.35 27.42
N ASP A 511 32.06 7.12 27.09
CA ASP A 511 32.85 5.91 27.27
C ASP A 511 33.34 5.33 25.93
N PHE A 512 33.19 6.10 24.83
CA PHE A 512 33.65 5.71 23.51
C PHE A 512 35.17 5.47 23.48
N LYS A 513 35.57 4.37 22.84
CA LYS A 513 36.99 4.04 22.62
C LYS A 513 37.23 3.93 21.11
N ALA A 514 37.96 4.91 20.58
CA ALA A 514 38.32 4.93 19.18
C ALA A 514 39.19 3.73 18.80
N ILE A 515 38.95 3.19 17.60
CA ILE A 515 39.82 2.19 16.98
C ILE A 515 41.19 2.80 16.66
N ASP A 516 41.19 4.00 16.06
CA ASP A 516 42.37 4.78 15.72
C ASP A 516 42.06 6.30 15.70
N GLU A 517 43.02 7.12 15.28
CA GLU A 517 42.85 8.58 15.17
C GLU A 517 41.74 8.99 14.20
N LYS A 518 41.51 8.21 13.13
CA LYS A 518 40.46 8.51 12.14
C LYS A 518 39.08 8.29 12.76
N ASP A 519 38.91 7.20 13.50
CA ASP A 519 37.67 6.89 14.20
C ASP A 519 37.36 7.98 15.26
N GLN A 520 38.38 8.42 16.01
CA GLN A 520 38.22 9.52 16.96
C GLN A 520 37.82 10.84 16.27
N GLU A 521 38.47 11.20 15.16
CA GLU A 521 38.15 12.41 14.40
C GLU A 521 36.68 12.44 13.96
N ILE A 522 36.16 11.30 13.49
CA ILE A 522 34.77 11.18 13.06
C ILE A 522 33.79 11.34 14.23
N GLN A 523 34.06 10.74 15.38
CA GLN A 523 33.21 10.89 16.57
C GLN A 523 33.26 12.31 17.14
N ASP A 524 34.43 12.96 17.09
CA ASP A 524 34.60 14.35 17.52
C ASP A 524 33.80 15.32 16.64
N ASP A 525 33.65 15.00 15.35
CA ASP A 525 32.91 15.82 14.39
C ASP A 525 31.38 15.80 14.57
N TYR A 526 30.82 14.81 15.28
CA TYR A 526 29.39 14.80 15.58
C TYR A 526 29.01 15.93 16.57
N ASP A 527 27.86 16.55 16.40
CA ASP A 527 27.36 17.60 17.30
C ASP A 527 25.83 17.52 17.37
N PRO A 528 25.24 17.03 18.48
CA PRO A 528 23.79 16.83 18.57
C PRO A 528 22.98 18.09 18.27
N GLU A 529 23.45 19.29 18.62
CA GLU A 529 22.72 20.54 18.39
C GLU A 529 22.72 20.94 16.92
N ILE A 530 23.84 20.73 16.21
CA ILE A 530 23.91 21.02 14.77
C ILE A 530 23.06 20.01 13.98
N TYR A 531 23.00 18.76 14.43
CA TYR A 531 22.39 17.66 13.70
C TYR A 531 20.91 17.44 14.02
N ASP A 532 20.35 18.10 15.04
CA ASP A 532 18.97 17.95 15.48
C ASP A 532 17.97 18.04 14.31
N GLY A 533 17.06 17.06 14.23
CA GLY A 533 16.06 16.95 13.16
C GLY A 533 16.58 16.54 11.78
N ALA A 534 17.90 16.29 11.59
CA ALA A 534 18.44 15.77 10.35
C ALA A 534 18.04 14.30 10.12
N HIS A 535 17.91 13.89 8.86
CA HIS A 535 17.54 12.52 8.51
C HIS A 535 18.63 11.51 8.84
N VAL A 536 18.22 10.36 9.34
CA VAL A 536 19.07 9.20 9.61
C VAL A 536 18.57 8.05 8.74
N SER A 537 19.46 7.57 7.88
CA SER A 537 19.15 6.56 6.85
C SER A 537 20.16 5.42 6.91
N LEU A 538 19.74 4.24 6.46
CA LEU A 538 20.61 3.07 6.30
C LEU A 538 20.60 2.60 4.83
N GLN A 539 21.44 1.62 4.52
CA GLN A 539 21.38 0.91 3.24
C GLN A 539 21.10 -0.57 3.45
N LEU A 540 20.22 -1.10 2.61
CA LEU A 540 19.98 -2.52 2.42
C LEU A 540 20.81 -3.00 1.24
N VAL A 541 21.67 -3.99 1.45
CA VAL A 541 22.58 -4.50 0.42
C VAL A 541 22.22 -5.94 0.09
N GLY A 542 21.99 -6.21 -1.19
CA GLY A 542 21.83 -7.54 -1.75
C GLY A 542 22.99 -7.95 -2.63
N ARG A 543 22.89 -9.14 -3.19
CA ARG A 543 23.89 -9.61 -4.14
C ARG A 543 23.79 -8.85 -5.46
N ARG A 544 24.81 -9.05 -6.28
CA ARG A 544 24.82 -8.60 -7.67
C ARG A 544 23.57 -9.11 -8.42
N LEU A 545 22.94 -8.22 -9.17
CA LEU A 545 21.71 -8.41 -9.96
C LEU A 545 20.52 -8.89 -9.12
N GLN A 546 20.26 -8.22 -8.00
CA GLN A 546 19.11 -8.48 -7.11
C GLN A 546 18.31 -7.21 -6.82
N GLU A 547 18.24 -6.29 -7.78
CA GLU A 547 17.53 -5.01 -7.67
C GLU A 547 16.06 -5.22 -7.26
N GLU A 548 15.36 -6.15 -7.90
CA GLU A 548 13.95 -6.45 -7.65
C GLU A 548 13.72 -6.90 -6.20
N LYS A 549 14.53 -7.86 -5.75
CA LYS A 549 14.48 -8.38 -4.38
C LYS A 549 14.77 -7.29 -3.36
N ILE A 550 15.83 -6.50 -3.53
CA ILE A 550 16.23 -5.53 -2.51
C ILE A 550 15.28 -4.34 -2.47
N LEU A 551 14.71 -3.93 -3.61
CA LEU A 551 13.62 -2.96 -3.62
C LEU A 551 12.37 -3.51 -2.92
N ALA A 552 11.97 -4.76 -3.19
CA ALA A 552 10.82 -5.37 -2.53
C ALA A 552 10.99 -5.46 -1.00
N VAL A 553 12.20 -5.77 -0.53
CA VAL A 553 12.49 -5.75 0.92
C VAL A 553 12.47 -4.33 1.49
N ALA A 554 13.02 -3.34 0.77
CA ALA A 554 13.02 -1.94 1.24
C ALA A 554 11.62 -1.29 1.24
N ASP A 555 10.70 -1.80 0.43
CA ASP A 555 9.28 -1.38 0.34
C ASP A 555 8.42 -2.00 1.46
N ALA A 556 8.97 -2.91 2.25
CA ALA A 556 8.23 -3.65 3.26
C ALA A 556 7.98 -2.80 4.53
N SER A 557 6.75 -2.83 5.04
CA SER A 557 6.37 -2.15 6.28
C SER A 557 7.25 -2.42 7.52
N PRO A 558 7.85 -3.60 7.76
CA PRO A 558 8.74 -3.80 8.92
C PRO A 558 10.10 -3.09 8.79
N ILE A 559 10.47 -2.61 7.59
CA ILE A 559 11.68 -1.81 7.34
C ILE A 559 11.34 -0.33 7.21
N GLU A 560 10.11 -0.01 6.81
CA GLU A 560 9.52 1.32 7.04
C GLU A 560 9.27 1.53 8.54
N VAL A 561 10.33 1.84 9.29
CA VAL A 561 10.18 2.51 10.59
C VAL A 561 9.59 3.88 10.26
N LYS A 562 8.26 3.98 10.21
CA LYS A 562 7.55 5.23 9.91
C LYS A 562 7.88 6.25 11.00
N GLY A 563 8.95 7.01 10.79
CA GLY A 563 9.33 8.21 11.54
C GLY A 563 8.37 9.39 11.33
N ARG A 564 7.09 9.11 11.11
CA ARG A 564 5.99 10.07 11.14
C ARG A 564 4.82 9.36 11.81
N ALA A 565 4.55 9.70 13.08
CA ALA A 565 3.15 9.81 13.47
C ALA A 565 2.52 10.71 12.40
N ALA A 566 1.54 10.20 11.66
CA ALA A 566 0.85 11.00 10.66
C ALA A 566 0.34 12.24 11.39
N GLN A 567 0.89 13.41 11.05
CA GLN A 567 0.32 14.65 11.53
C GLN A 567 -0.99 14.78 10.78
N ALA A 568 -2.07 14.30 11.40
CA ALA A 568 -3.42 14.52 10.91
C ALA A 568 -3.60 16.02 10.67
N ASP A 569 -4.32 16.38 9.61
CA ASP A 569 -4.81 17.74 9.45
C ASP A 569 -5.47 18.22 10.75
N PRO A 570 -5.42 19.53 11.08
CA PRO A 570 -6.03 20.04 12.29
C PRO A 570 -7.46 19.51 12.51
N TYR A 571 -7.74 19.07 13.73
CA TYR A 571 -9.09 18.59 14.09
C TYR A 571 -10.06 19.77 14.17
N GLU A 572 -11.19 19.66 13.48
CA GLU A 572 -12.21 20.72 13.39
C GLU A 572 -13.59 20.25 13.86
N GLY A 573 -13.67 19.05 14.44
CA GLY A 573 -14.88 18.55 15.08
C GLY A 573 -14.65 17.24 15.81
N TYR A 574 -15.75 16.60 16.16
CA TYR A 574 -15.79 15.36 16.92
C TYR A 574 -16.86 14.43 16.36
N VAL A 575 -16.68 13.13 16.58
CA VAL A 575 -17.71 12.11 16.41
C VAL A 575 -17.97 11.42 17.75
N PHE A 576 -19.22 11.10 18.03
CA PHE A 576 -19.68 10.45 19.27
C PHE A 576 -20.41 9.15 18.92
N ALA A 577 -19.85 8.01 19.34
CA ALA A 577 -20.49 6.70 19.24
C ALA A 577 -21.23 6.37 20.54
N TYR A 578 -22.48 5.89 20.46
CA TYR A 578 -23.32 5.62 21.63
C TYR A 578 -24.41 4.56 21.35
N PHE A 579 -25.01 3.99 22.40
CA PHE A 579 -26.29 3.25 22.33
C PHE A 579 -27.39 4.01 23.12
N THR A 580 -28.65 3.53 23.14
CA THR A 580 -29.76 4.38 23.62
C THR A 580 -30.56 3.89 24.83
N ASN A 581 -30.86 2.59 24.94
CA ASN A 581 -31.65 2.04 26.06
C ASN A 581 -31.56 0.50 26.11
N ASN A 582 -32.24 -0.11 27.08
CA ASN A 582 -32.27 -1.56 27.33
C ASN A 582 -33.33 -2.32 26.51
N THR A 583 -33.68 -1.84 25.31
CA THR A 583 -34.55 -2.56 24.37
C THR A 583 -33.70 -3.10 23.22
N ARG A 584 -34.13 -4.19 22.56
CA ARG A 584 -33.39 -4.72 21.40
C ARG A 584 -33.09 -3.68 20.32
N ALA A 585 -34.01 -2.73 20.12
CA ALA A 585 -33.82 -1.64 19.15
C ALA A 585 -32.84 -0.57 19.64
N GLY A 586 -32.74 -0.37 20.95
CA GLY A 586 -31.84 0.61 21.57
C GLY A 586 -30.44 0.09 21.87
N GLU A 587 -30.26 -1.23 21.95
CA GLU A 587 -28.98 -1.94 22.12
C GLU A 587 -28.29 -2.14 20.76
N GLN A 588 -28.11 -1.04 20.03
CA GLN A 588 -27.43 -0.96 18.73
C GLN A 588 -26.54 0.29 18.74
N ILE A 589 -25.58 0.43 17.82
CA ILE A 589 -24.64 1.55 17.83
C ILE A 589 -25.12 2.68 16.92
N TYR A 590 -25.09 3.90 17.45
CA TYR A 590 -25.48 5.15 16.81
C TYR A 590 -24.25 6.08 16.76
N LEU A 591 -24.20 6.99 15.79
CA LEU A 591 -23.21 8.06 15.74
C LEU A 591 -23.90 9.44 15.76
N ALA A 592 -23.22 10.40 16.36
CA ALA A 592 -23.47 11.82 16.21
C ALA A 592 -22.18 12.55 15.84
N ALA A 593 -22.29 13.63 15.08
CA ALA A 593 -21.18 14.53 14.78
C ALA A 593 -21.38 15.86 15.50
N SER A 594 -20.30 16.50 15.92
CA SER A 594 -20.38 17.84 16.51
C SER A 594 -20.76 18.90 15.46
N ASN A 595 -21.38 19.99 15.90
CA ASN A 595 -21.63 21.16 15.05
C ASN A 595 -20.36 22.00 14.94
N GLY A 596 -19.47 21.63 14.01
CA GLY A 596 -18.13 22.20 13.90
C GLY A 596 -17.26 21.86 15.11
N ASN A 597 -16.31 22.73 15.43
CA ASN A 597 -15.37 22.52 16.54
C ASN A 597 -16.00 22.85 17.90
N ASN A 598 -17.00 22.06 18.30
CA ASN A 598 -17.82 22.29 19.50
C ASN A 598 -18.15 20.98 20.21
N ALA A 599 -17.41 20.66 21.27
CA ALA A 599 -17.59 19.45 22.08
C ALA A 599 -18.97 19.32 22.77
N LEU A 600 -19.76 20.39 22.86
CA LEU A 600 -21.03 20.42 23.61
C LEU A 600 -22.27 20.54 22.71
N SER A 601 -22.12 20.53 21.39
CA SER A 601 -23.23 20.66 20.44
C SER A 601 -23.17 19.58 19.36
N TRP A 602 -24.19 18.73 19.33
CA TRP A 602 -24.17 17.50 18.52
C TRP A 602 -25.38 17.39 17.59
N LYS A 603 -25.19 16.70 16.48
CA LYS A 603 -26.21 16.31 15.51
C LYS A 603 -26.16 14.81 15.28
N GLU A 604 -27.31 14.15 15.43
CA GLU A 604 -27.44 12.72 15.13
C GLU A 604 -27.15 12.44 13.65
N LEU A 605 -26.30 11.45 13.38
CA LEU A 605 -26.05 10.95 12.04
C LEU A 605 -27.11 9.89 11.66
N ASN A 606 -27.15 9.52 10.37
CA ASN A 606 -28.06 8.51 9.84
C ASN A 606 -29.55 8.73 10.24
N ASN A 607 -29.98 9.99 10.35
CA ASN A 607 -31.32 10.38 10.80
C ASN A 607 -31.74 9.75 12.15
N GLY A 608 -30.80 9.63 13.08
CA GLY A 608 -31.04 9.05 14.41
C GLY A 608 -31.32 7.54 14.38
N GLN A 609 -30.92 6.86 13.30
CA GLN A 609 -30.97 5.40 13.18
C GLN A 609 -29.60 4.80 13.50
N PRO A 610 -29.55 3.55 14.01
CA PRO A 610 -28.27 2.89 14.28
C PRO A 610 -27.47 2.72 12.99
N ILE A 611 -26.15 2.90 13.09
CA ILE A 611 -25.19 2.69 11.99
C ILE A 611 -24.62 1.27 11.98
N ILE A 612 -24.53 0.62 13.15
CA ILE A 612 -24.05 -0.75 13.30
C ILE A 612 -25.06 -1.53 14.12
N THR A 613 -25.37 -2.74 13.63
CA THR A 613 -26.21 -3.71 14.34
C THR A 613 -25.51 -5.04 14.47
N SER A 614 -25.67 -5.71 15.60
CA SER A 614 -25.02 -7.00 15.85
C SER A 614 -25.75 -8.17 15.22
N THR A 615 -24.95 -9.09 14.70
CA THR A 615 -25.34 -10.27 13.92
C THR A 615 -24.89 -11.55 14.63
N GLN A 616 -23.94 -11.40 15.55
CA GLN A 616 -23.35 -12.45 16.37
C GLN A 616 -23.64 -12.24 17.86
N GLY A 617 -23.14 -13.14 18.70
CA GLY A 617 -23.35 -13.06 20.14
C GLY A 617 -24.82 -13.02 20.58
N THR A 618 -25.08 -12.17 21.57
CA THR A 618 -26.42 -11.86 22.10
C THR A 618 -27.25 -10.97 21.17
N LYS A 619 -26.64 -10.43 20.10
CA LYS A 619 -27.20 -9.46 19.16
C LYS A 619 -27.57 -8.09 19.75
N GLY A 620 -27.15 -7.82 20.99
CA GLY A 620 -27.23 -6.49 21.60
C GLY A 620 -25.85 -5.87 21.71
N LEU A 621 -25.72 -4.59 21.35
CA LEU A 621 -24.50 -3.81 21.42
C LEU A 621 -24.65 -2.70 22.45
N ARG A 622 -23.70 -2.65 23.37
CA ARG A 622 -23.63 -1.62 24.42
C ARG A 622 -22.20 -1.12 24.53
N ASP A 623 -22.06 0.06 25.12
CA ASP A 623 -20.78 0.64 25.49
C ASP A 623 -19.76 0.68 24.33
N PRO A 624 -20.10 1.29 23.17
CA PRO A 624 -19.19 1.34 22.03
C PRO A 624 -17.99 2.24 22.32
N PHE A 625 -16.80 1.70 22.10
CA PHE A 625 -15.55 2.44 22.13
C PHE A 625 -14.92 2.56 20.75
N LEU A 626 -14.54 3.78 20.39
CA LEU A 626 -14.02 4.15 19.08
C LEU A 626 -12.59 4.69 19.21
N ILE A 627 -11.66 4.17 18.42
CA ILE A 627 -10.25 4.61 18.43
C ILE A 627 -9.68 4.70 17.01
N ARG A 628 -8.88 5.74 16.75
CA ARG A 628 -8.10 5.87 15.50
C ARG A 628 -6.78 5.12 15.61
N SER A 629 -6.35 4.48 14.53
CA SER A 629 -5.03 3.86 14.46
C SER A 629 -3.89 4.89 14.58
N PRO A 630 -2.72 4.52 15.12
CA PRO A 630 -1.57 5.43 15.25
C PRO A 630 -1.08 6.05 13.95
N ASP A 631 -1.26 5.35 12.83
CA ASP A 631 -0.92 5.83 11.48
C ASP A 631 -2.00 6.74 10.86
N GLY A 632 -3.14 6.90 11.54
CA GLY A 632 -4.27 7.72 11.12
C GLY A 632 -5.14 7.12 10.02
N GLY A 633 -4.79 5.96 9.47
CA GLY A 633 -5.42 5.38 8.28
C GLY A 633 -6.69 4.57 8.55
N LYS A 634 -6.96 4.19 9.80
CA LYS A 634 -8.11 3.36 10.19
C LYS A 634 -8.74 3.83 11.50
N PHE A 635 -9.96 3.35 11.72
CA PHE A 635 -10.72 3.45 12.96
C PHE A 635 -11.16 2.05 13.38
N PHE A 636 -11.07 1.75 14.67
CA PHE A 636 -11.59 0.53 15.27
C PHE A 636 -12.73 0.88 16.21
N LEU A 637 -13.83 0.12 16.13
CA LEU A 637 -14.94 0.19 17.06
C LEU A 637 -15.05 -1.14 17.79
N ILE A 638 -15.04 -1.11 19.12
CA ILE A 638 -15.24 -2.28 20.00
C ILE A 638 -16.47 -2.06 20.88
N ALA A 639 -17.23 -3.10 21.19
CA ALA A 639 -18.45 -2.98 21.98
C ALA A 639 -18.71 -4.22 22.85
N THR A 640 -19.49 -4.03 23.91
CA THR A 640 -20.03 -5.09 24.77
C THR A 640 -21.06 -5.93 24.00
N ASP A 641 -20.87 -7.25 23.97
CA ASP A 641 -21.91 -8.19 23.52
C ASP A 641 -22.92 -8.47 24.65
N LEU A 642 -24.01 -7.68 24.70
CA LEU A 642 -25.06 -7.84 25.71
C LEU A 642 -26.42 -7.35 25.21
N SER A 643 -27.45 -8.21 25.30
CA SER A 643 -28.85 -7.83 25.11
C SER A 643 -29.71 -8.11 26.34
N ILE A 644 -30.02 -7.08 27.11
CA ILE A 644 -31.05 -7.10 28.18
C ILE A 644 -32.45 -7.05 27.56
N GLY A 645 -32.60 -6.35 26.43
CA GLY A 645 -33.87 -6.27 25.70
C GLY A 645 -34.37 -7.62 25.17
N SER A 646 -33.52 -8.65 25.19
CA SER A 646 -33.86 -10.03 24.83
C SER A 646 -34.60 -10.81 25.91
N GLY A 647 -34.62 -10.32 27.16
CA GLY A 647 -35.17 -11.00 28.33
C GLY A 647 -34.12 -11.54 29.30
N THR A 648 -32.83 -11.40 29.00
CA THR A 648 -31.73 -11.76 29.92
C THR A 648 -31.81 -10.90 31.18
N SER A 649 -31.84 -11.55 32.35
CA SER A 649 -31.79 -10.83 33.63
C SER A 649 -30.41 -10.26 33.89
N TRP A 650 -30.30 -9.16 34.63
CA TRP A 650 -29.00 -8.61 35.03
C TRP A 650 -28.15 -9.63 35.82
N GLY A 651 -28.78 -10.50 36.61
CA GLY A 651 -28.08 -11.56 37.33
C GLY A 651 -27.46 -12.59 36.40
N ASP A 652 -28.18 -13.00 35.35
CA ASP A 652 -27.66 -13.92 34.33
C ASP A 652 -26.60 -13.23 33.45
N ALA A 653 -26.76 -11.94 33.17
CA ALA A 653 -25.78 -11.17 32.38
C ALA A 653 -24.43 -11.03 33.09
N VAL A 654 -24.41 -10.99 34.43
CA VAL A 654 -23.18 -11.00 35.23
C VAL A 654 -22.56 -12.39 35.32
N ARG A 655 -23.39 -13.43 35.52
CA ARG A 655 -22.92 -14.79 35.84
C ARG A 655 -22.64 -15.64 34.60
N LYS A 656 -23.44 -15.48 33.55
CA LYS A 656 -23.48 -16.33 32.35
C LYS A 656 -23.59 -15.47 31.08
N GLY A 657 -23.07 -14.25 31.14
CA GLY A 657 -23.01 -13.31 30.04
C GLY A 657 -21.94 -13.67 29.00
N SER A 658 -21.85 -12.84 27.96
CA SER A 658 -20.88 -13.06 26.88
C SER A 658 -19.44 -12.87 27.35
N LEU A 659 -18.55 -13.73 26.86
CA LEU A 659 -17.10 -13.65 27.08
C LEU A 659 -16.36 -12.94 25.93
N HIS A 660 -17.13 -12.30 25.04
CA HIS A 660 -16.64 -11.78 23.76
C HIS A 660 -16.79 -10.26 23.65
N LEU A 661 -15.90 -9.67 22.87
CA LEU A 661 -16.03 -8.33 22.31
C LEU A 661 -16.61 -8.41 20.91
N GLU A 662 -17.36 -7.38 20.53
CA GLU A 662 -17.76 -7.17 19.15
C GLU A 662 -16.92 -6.06 18.55
N ILE A 663 -16.25 -6.34 17.44
CA ILE A 663 -15.22 -5.46 16.86
C ILE A 663 -15.52 -5.19 15.38
N TRP A 664 -15.36 -3.93 14.96
CA TRP A 664 -15.42 -3.47 13.57
C TRP A 664 -14.23 -2.56 13.25
N GLU A 665 -13.91 -2.44 11.96
CA GLU A 665 -12.95 -1.45 11.45
C GLU A 665 -13.55 -0.61 10.34
N SER A 666 -13.05 0.61 10.17
CA SER A 666 -13.47 1.56 9.13
C SER A 666 -12.29 2.42 8.70
N THR A 667 -12.28 2.90 7.46
CA THR A 667 -11.31 3.91 6.99
C THR A 667 -11.91 5.32 6.93
N ASP A 668 -13.22 5.46 7.12
CA ASP A 668 -13.93 6.73 6.87
C ASP A 668 -15.07 7.05 7.87
N LEU A 669 -15.20 6.26 8.94
CA LEU A 669 -16.25 6.34 9.98
C LEU A 669 -17.68 6.12 9.49
N LYS A 670 -17.89 5.83 8.20
CA LYS A 670 -19.20 5.60 7.58
C LYS A 670 -19.38 4.13 7.21
N ASN A 671 -18.38 3.58 6.54
CA ASN A 671 -18.35 2.23 6.04
C ASN A 671 -17.58 1.37 7.03
N TRP A 672 -18.29 0.44 7.65
CA TRP A 672 -17.74 -0.46 8.66
C TRP A 672 -17.61 -1.86 8.08
N GLY A 673 -16.47 -2.50 8.32
CA GLY A 673 -16.18 -3.86 7.87
C GLY A 673 -17.01 -4.93 8.60
N THR A 674 -16.66 -6.19 8.42
CA THR A 674 -17.38 -7.32 9.05
C THR A 674 -17.21 -7.33 10.58
N GLN A 675 -18.30 -7.64 11.30
CA GLN A 675 -18.29 -7.86 12.74
C GLN A 675 -17.39 -9.05 13.11
N ARG A 676 -16.46 -8.82 14.03
CA ARG A 676 -15.65 -9.87 14.66
C ARG A 676 -16.15 -10.10 16.09
N HIS A 677 -16.58 -11.33 16.38
CA HIS A 677 -17.01 -11.78 17.71
C HIS A 677 -15.85 -12.50 18.41
N VAL A 678 -15.05 -11.75 19.18
CA VAL A 678 -13.74 -12.20 19.67
C VAL A 678 -13.81 -12.51 21.16
N LYS A 679 -13.57 -13.76 21.53
CA LYS A 679 -13.48 -14.16 22.94
C LYS A 679 -12.21 -13.56 23.55
N VAL A 680 -12.36 -12.77 24.61
CA VAL A 680 -11.23 -12.20 25.34
C VAL A 680 -11.25 -12.58 26.81
N SER A 681 -12.43 -12.82 27.40
CA SER A 681 -12.49 -13.21 28.80
C SER A 681 -12.19 -14.70 28.99
N PRO A 682 -11.50 -15.08 30.10
CA PRO A 682 -11.22 -16.48 30.42
C PRO A 682 -12.52 -17.26 30.72
N ASP A 683 -12.47 -18.59 30.70
CA ASP A 683 -13.65 -19.43 30.99
C ASP A 683 -14.20 -19.26 32.41
N THR A 684 -13.38 -18.80 33.35
CA THR A 684 -13.78 -18.48 34.73
C THR A 684 -14.51 -17.15 34.85
N ALA A 685 -14.60 -16.36 33.78
CA ALA A 685 -15.32 -15.11 33.76
C ALA A 685 -16.82 -15.33 33.57
N GLY A 686 -17.63 -14.46 34.17
CA GLY A 686 -19.08 -14.46 33.97
C GLY A 686 -19.54 -13.53 32.85
N ASN A 687 -18.73 -12.53 32.47
CA ASN A 687 -19.13 -11.48 31.51
C ASN A 687 -17.92 -10.68 30.96
N THR A 688 -18.12 -9.89 29.90
CA THR A 688 -17.15 -8.96 29.30
C THR A 688 -17.84 -7.64 29.01
N TRP A 689 -17.70 -6.64 29.88
CA TRP A 689 -18.47 -5.39 29.79
C TRP A 689 -17.62 -4.15 29.64
N ALA A 690 -18.15 -3.16 28.93
CA ALA A 690 -17.59 -1.83 28.71
C ALA A 690 -16.13 -1.85 28.26
N PRO A 691 -15.84 -2.44 27.09
CA PRO A 691 -14.49 -2.50 26.58
C PRO A 691 -14.02 -1.12 26.07
N GLU A 692 -12.83 -0.71 26.48
CA GLU A 692 -12.12 0.39 25.85
C GLU A 692 -10.69 -0.04 25.48
N ALA A 693 -10.01 0.78 24.66
CA ALA A 693 -8.65 0.50 24.22
C ALA A 693 -7.79 1.77 24.24
N TYR A 694 -6.50 1.59 24.51
CA TYR A 694 -5.53 2.68 24.38
C TYR A 694 -4.25 2.13 23.74
N TYR A 695 -3.71 2.84 22.75
CA TYR A 695 -2.46 2.44 22.11
C TYR A 695 -1.26 2.79 23.01
N ASP A 696 -0.52 1.76 23.44
CA ASP A 696 0.70 1.90 24.25
C ASP A 696 1.93 1.80 23.32
N PRO A 697 2.58 2.93 22.97
CA PRO A 697 3.72 2.92 22.06
C PRO A 697 4.93 2.18 22.63
N THR A 698 4.99 1.92 23.94
CA THR A 698 6.12 1.20 24.55
C THR A 698 6.14 -0.29 24.22
N ILE A 699 5.00 -0.84 23.80
CA ILE A 699 4.85 -2.23 23.35
C ILE A 699 4.26 -2.33 21.94
N GLU A 700 4.05 -1.19 21.29
CA GLU A 700 3.47 -1.06 19.96
C GLU A 700 2.16 -1.85 19.78
N ALA A 701 1.31 -1.82 20.81
CA ALA A 701 0.07 -2.57 20.86
C ALA A 701 -1.02 -1.76 21.56
N TYR A 702 -2.28 -2.06 21.24
CA TYR A 702 -3.43 -1.61 22.00
C TYR A 702 -3.53 -2.42 23.29
N VAL A 703 -3.71 -1.73 24.40
CA VAL A 703 -4.15 -2.30 25.67
C VAL A 703 -5.66 -2.18 25.69
N VAL A 704 -6.35 -3.30 25.56
CA VAL A 704 -7.83 -3.39 25.56
C VAL A 704 -8.26 -3.86 26.93
N PHE A 705 -9.15 -3.11 27.59
CA PHE A 705 -9.54 -3.36 28.98
C PHE A 705 -11.07 -3.33 29.16
N TRP A 706 -11.58 -4.16 30.05
CA TRP A 706 -13.02 -4.39 30.26
C TRP A 706 -13.31 -4.90 31.67
N ALA A 707 -14.57 -4.85 32.11
CA ALA A 707 -15.00 -5.34 33.41
C ALA A 707 -15.52 -6.79 33.35
N SER A 708 -15.20 -7.60 34.36
CA SER A 708 -15.64 -8.99 34.44
C SER A 708 -15.72 -9.53 35.87
N SER A 709 -16.75 -10.31 36.18
CA SER A 709 -16.82 -11.11 37.40
C SER A 709 -16.08 -12.44 37.21
N LEU A 710 -15.08 -12.75 38.05
CA LEU A 710 -14.36 -14.03 37.97
C LEU A 710 -14.81 -15.00 39.07
N TYR A 711 -15.03 -16.27 38.70
CA TYR A 711 -15.43 -17.38 39.56
C TYR A 711 -14.28 -18.37 39.78
N ALA A 712 -14.44 -19.26 40.75
CA ALA A 712 -13.45 -20.32 40.99
C ALA A 712 -13.48 -21.35 39.86
N GLU A 713 -12.33 -21.94 39.52
CA GLU A 713 -12.22 -22.94 38.44
C GLU A 713 -13.12 -24.16 38.64
N ASP A 714 -13.46 -24.50 39.88
CA ASP A 714 -14.35 -25.60 40.25
C ASP A 714 -15.84 -25.22 40.36
N ASP A 715 -16.19 -23.93 40.25
CA ASP A 715 -17.57 -23.42 40.24
C ASP A 715 -18.11 -23.30 38.80
N LEU A 716 -18.27 -24.43 38.13
CA LEU A 716 -18.68 -24.51 36.70
C LEU A 716 -20.05 -23.85 36.40
N ASP A 717 -20.88 -23.63 37.42
CA ASP A 717 -22.21 -23.02 37.28
C ASP A 717 -22.24 -21.52 37.67
N HIS A 718 -21.10 -20.96 38.08
CA HIS A 718 -20.94 -19.57 38.53
C HIS A 718 -21.93 -19.18 39.63
N THR A 719 -22.07 -20.03 40.65
CA THR A 719 -23.03 -19.86 41.75
C THR A 719 -22.46 -19.11 42.95
N GLY A 720 -21.14 -19.04 43.08
CA GLY A 720 -20.43 -18.33 44.14
C GLY A 720 -20.69 -16.82 44.16
N SER A 721 -20.38 -16.18 45.28
CA SER A 721 -20.34 -14.72 45.39
C SER A 721 -19.01 -14.18 44.87
N THR A 722 -19.05 -13.20 43.99
CA THR A 722 -17.87 -12.50 43.44
C THR A 722 -18.23 -11.04 43.12
N TYR A 723 -17.30 -10.29 42.54
CA TYR A 723 -17.45 -8.89 42.15
C TYR A 723 -16.70 -8.62 40.83
N HIS A 724 -16.98 -7.51 40.15
CA HIS A 724 -16.28 -7.15 38.91
C HIS A 724 -14.86 -6.65 39.18
N ARG A 725 -13.92 -7.17 38.39
CA ARG A 725 -12.54 -6.69 38.27
C ARG A 725 -12.37 -6.08 36.89
N MET A 726 -11.48 -5.11 36.76
CA MET A 726 -11.04 -4.68 35.43
C MET A 726 -9.96 -5.64 34.95
N LEU A 727 -10.14 -6.17 33.75
CA LEU A 727 -9.20 -7.03 33.05
C LEU A 727 -8.62 -6.28 31.86
N TYR A 728 -7.50 -6.77 31.34
CA TYR A 728 -6.96 -6.31 30.07
C TYR A 728 -6.29 -7.42 29.27
N ALA A 729 -6.24 -7.24 27.96
CA ALA A 729 -5.40 -7.99 27.04
C ALA A 729 -4.74 -7.00 26.07
N THR A 730 -3.69 -7.45 25.37
CA THR A 730 -3.00 -6.65 24.36
C THR A 730 -3.26 -7.19 22.96
N THR A 731 -3.35 -6.30 21.98
CA THR A 731 -3.53 -6.67 20.56
C THR A 731 -2.85 -5.65 19.66
N LYS A 732 -2.34 -6.06 18.51
CA LYS A 732 -1.80 -5.14 17.50
C LYS A 732 -2.81 -4.80 16.40
N ASP A 733 -3.80 -5.67 16.19
CA ASP A 733 -4.65 -5.70 15.01
C ASP A 733 -6.15 -5.82 15.33
N PHE A 734 -6.52 -5.95 16.61
CA PHE A 734 -7.87 -6.28 17.06
C PHE A 734 -8.42 -7.60 16.46
N VAL A 735 -7.51 -8.52 16.10
CA VAL A 735 -7.80 -9.88 15.66
C VAL A 735 -7.20 -10.88 16.64
N THR A 736 -5.92 -10.71 16.98
CA THR A 736 -5.19 -11.58 17.90
C THR A 736 -4.97 -10.86 19.21
N PHE A 737 -5.36 -11.50 20.32
CA PHE A 737 -5.23 -10.96 21.67
C PHE A 737 -4.27 -11.81 22.50
N SER A 738 -3.47 -11.16 23.35
CA SER A 738 -2.70 -11.84 24.38
C SER A 738 -3.61 -12.46 25.44
N ASP A 739 -3.04 -13.33 26.28
CA ASP A 739 -3.72 -13.83 27.46
C ASP A 739 -4.20 -12.71 28.38
N THR A 740 -5.39 -12.89 28.93
CA THR A 740 -6.06 -11.90 29.78
C THR A 740 -5.40 -11.79 31.15
N GLN A 741 -5.19 -10.54 31.57
CA GLN A 741 -4.57 -10.17 32.83
C GLN A 741 -5.55 -9.36 33.67
N VAL A 742 -5.43 -9.45 35.00
CA VAL A 742 -6.16 -8.56 35.90
C VAL A 742 -5.49 -7.18 35.89
N TRP A 743 -6.25 -6.14 35.55
CA TRP A 743 -5.78 -4.75 35.56
C TRP A 743 -6.08 -4.04 36.89
N GLN A 744 -7.28 -4.23 37.42
CA GLN A 744 -7.71 -3.67 38.70
C GLN A 744 -8.47 -4.73 39.50
N ASP A 745 -7.97 -5.01 40.70
CA ASP A 745 -8.68 -5.76 41.74
C ASP A 745 -8.58 -5.02 43.07
N ALA A 746 -9.62 -4.25 43.39
CA ALA A 746 -9.70 -3.49 44.62
C ALA A 746 -10.37 -4.27 45.77
N GLY A 747 -10.66 -5.57 45.59
CA GLY A 747 -11.46 -6.35 46.53
C GLY A 747 -12.96 -6.01 46.51
N MET A 748 -13.40 -5.20 45.55
CA MET A 748 -14.76 -4.69 45.38
C MET A 748 -15.04 -4.41 43.91
N SER A 749 -16.32 -4.30 43.53
CA SER A 749 -16.74 -4.17 42.13
C SER A 749 -16.33 -2.83 41.52
N ARG A 750 -15.58 -2.90 40.40
CA ARG A 750 -15.22 -1.76 39.55
C ARG A 750 -15.57 -2.06 38.09
N ILE A 751 -16.21 -1.10 37.43
CA ILE A 751 -16.65 -1.21 36.03
C ILE A 751 -16.37 0.08 35.25
N ASP A 752 -16.62 0.06 33.93
CA ASP A 752 -16.61 1.21 33.03
C ASP A 752 -15.37 2.11 33.20
N SER A 753 -14.20 1.60 32.84
CA SER A 753 -12.99 2.43 32.85
C SER A 753 -12.82 3.17 31.53
N THR A 754 -12.32 4.40 31.59
CA THR A 754 -11.82 5.15 30.42
C THR A 754 -10.49 5.80 30.72
N VAL A 755 -9.65 6.01 29.70
CA VAL A 755 -8.26 6.46 29.84
C VAL A 755 -7.91 7.60 28.90
N ILE A 756 -7.18 8.59 29.41
CA ILE A 756 -6.49 9.62 28.61
C ILE A 756 -5.07 9.81 29.11
N LYS A 757 -4.14 10.14 28.20
CA LYS A 757 -2.78 10.57 28.56
C LYS A 757 -2.66 12.08 28.39
N GLU A 758 -2.15 12.76 29.41
CA GLU A 758 -1.77 14.18 29.35
C GLU A 758 -0.31 14.31 29.80
N GLY A 759 0.56 14.81 28.92
CA GLY A 759 2.01 14.75 29.13
C GLY A 759 2.50 13.31 29.27
N ASP A 760 3.23 13.02 30.36
CA ASP A 760 3.75 11.68 30.68
C ASP A 760 2.85 10.89 31.64
N THR A 761 1.65 11.40 31.94
CA THR A 761 0.75 10.82 32.94
C THR A 761 -0.50 10.27 32.29
N PHE A 762 -0.83 9.02 32.61
CA PHE A 762 -2.10 8.42 32.30
C PHE A 762 -3.09 8.74 33.41
N TYR A 763 -4.27 9.21 33.04
CA TYR A 763 -5.43 9.36 33.90
C TYR A 763 -6.45 8.32 33.51
N ARG A 764 -6.99 7.61 34.49
CA ARG A 764 -8.12 6.71 34.30
C ARG A 764 -9.30 7.11 35.17
N PHE A 765 -10.48 6.91 34.62
CA PHE A 765 -11.75 7.18 35.29
C PHE A 765 -12.53 5.88 35.34
N THR A 766 -12.90 5.44 36.54
CA THR A 766 -13.53 4.12 36.75
C THR A 766 -14.76 4.29 37.60
N LYS A 767 -15.85 3.58 37.30
CA LYS A 767 -17.00 3.47 38.20
C LYS A 767 -16.66 2.53 39.36
N ASP A 768 -16.62 3.09 40.57
CA ASP A 768 -16.50 2.33 41.81
C ASP A 768 -17.90 2.03 42.36
N GLU A 769 -18.31 0.76 42.36
CA GLU A 769 -19.65 0.36 42.80
C GLU A 769 -19.73 0.08 44.30
N GLY A 770 -18.61 -0.24 44.96
CA GLY A 770 -18.66 -0.88 46.27
C GLY A 770 -18.82 0.07 47.45
N ALA A 771 -18.72 1.39 47.26
CA ALA A 771 -18.95 2.49 48.24
C ALA A 771 -18.17 2.43 49.58
N SER A 772 -17.55 1.31 49.95
CA SER A 772 -16.89 1.07 51.23
C SER A 772 -15.46 1.61 51.30
N GLY A 773 -14.80 1.83 50.15
CA GLY A 773 -13.47 2.45 50.05
C GLY A 773 -13.49 3.97 49.85
N THR A 774 -14.47 4.51 49.14
CA THR A 774 -14.56 5.91 48.70
C THR A 774 -15.72 6.70 49.31
N GLY A 775 -16.69 6.01 49.95
CA GLY A 775 -17.85 6.63 50.61
C GLY A 775 -19.01 6.98 49.66
N CYS A 776 -18.95 6.58 48.39
CA CYS A 776 -19.98 6.79 47.37
C CYS A 776 -19.85 5.72 46.27
N SER A 777 -20.96 5.40 45.60
CA SER A 777 -20.95 4.55 44.38
C SER A 777 -20.92 5.48 43.16
N ASP A 778 -19.74 5.81 42.64
CA ASP A 778 -19.53 6.94 41.71
C ASP A 778 -18.20 6.79 40.95
N ILE A 779 -17.88 7.73 40.05
CA ILE A 779 -16.61 7.74 39.31
C ILE A 779 -15.46 8.21 40.21
N ILE A 780 -14.36 7.46 40.16
CA ILE A 780 -13.06 7.83 40.70
C ILE A 780 -12.11 8.24 39.57
N GLN A 781 -11.15 9.10 39.87
CA GLN A 781 -10.03 9.42 38.99
C GLN A 781 -8.73 8.95 39.65
N GLU A 782 -7.93 8.22 38.89
CA GLU A 782 -6.61 7.73 39.31
C GLU A 782 -5.57 8.08 38.24
N GLN A 783 -4.31 8.26 38.65
CA GLN A 783 -3.19 8.55 37.76
C GLN A 783 -2.02 7.59 37.94
N SER A 784 -1.28 7.34 36.85
CA SER A 784 -0.02 6.60 36.86
C SER A 784 0.87 7.01 35.69
N SER A 785 2.18 6.75 35.79
CA SER A 785 3.12 6.92 34.68
C SER A 785 3.08 5.76 33.68
N SER A 786 2.42 4.65 34.02
CA SER A 786 2.29 3.47 33.16
C SER A 786 0.86 2.97 33.12
N LEU A 787 0.32 2.81 31.90
CA LEU A 787 -1.04 2.32 31.66
C LEU A 787 -1.26 0.92 32.24
N ARG A 788 -0.26 0.05 32.15
CA ARG A 788 -0.34 -1.35 32.60
C ARG A 788 0.16 -1.54 34.03
N ALA A 789 0.33 -0.46 34.80
CA ALA A 789 0.78 -0.55 36.18
C ALA A 789 -0.24 -1.28 37.06
N THR A 790 0.25 -2.01 38.07
CA THR A 790 -0.59 -2.67 39.08
C THR A 790 -1.40 -1.65 39.87
N LEU A 791 -2.53 -2.06 40.45
CA LEU A 791 -3.43 -1.17 41.21
C LEU A 791 -2.70 -0.30 42.25
N GLU A 792 -1.72 -0.84 42.98
CA GLU A 792 -0.93 -0.14 44.00
C GLU A 792 -0.08 1.02 43.43
N SER A 793 0.23 0.96 42.13
CA SER A 793 1.03 1.96 41.41
C SER A 793 0.17 3.05 40.76
N TRP A 794 -1.14 3.01 40.99
CA TRP A 794 -2.07 4.07 40.64
C TRP A 794 -2.38 4.92 41.87
N THR A 795 -2.32 6.24 41.72
CA THR A 795 -2.66 7.18 42.79
C THR A 795 -4.06 7.75 42.54
N GLN A 796 -4.95 7.67 43.52
CA GLN A 796 -6.29 8.25 43.41
C GLN A 796 -6.26 9.77 43.65
N ASP A 797 -6.69 10.55 42.65
CA ASP A 797 -6.71 12.01 42.67
C ASP A 797 -8.06 12.59 43.08
N ALA A 798 -9.16 11.90 42.71
CA ALA A 798 -10.51 12.26 43.07
C ALA A 798 -11.42 11.04 43.23
N ALA A 799 -12.47 11.22 44.02
CA ALA A 799 -13.58 10.29 44.17
C ALA A 799 -14.91 11.05 44.25
N CYS A 800 -16.02 10.35 44.04
CA CYS A 800 -17.36 10.94 44.05
C CYS A 800 -17.55 12.06 43.03
N ILE A 801 -16.96 11.91 41.84
CA ILE A 801 -16.90 12.99 40.83
C ILE A 801 -18.31 13.48 40.47
N GLY A 802 -19.26 12.58 40.19
CA GLY A 802 -20.63 12.98 39.85
C GLY A 802 -21.33 13.68 41.01
N LYS A 803 -21.34 13.06 42.19
CA LYS A 803 -21.96 13.61 43.41
C LYS A 803 -21.41 14.99 43.75
N ASN A 804 -20.09 15.18 43.65
CA ASN A 804 -19.46 16.47 43.91
C ASN A 804 -19.79 17.52 42.83
N ALA A 805 -20.05 17.09 41.59
CA ALA A 805 -20.56 17.92 40.51
C ALA A 805 -22.08 18.19 40.61
N GLY A 806 -22.77 17.64 41.62
CA GLY A 806 -24.20 17.83 41.84
C GLY A 806 -25.10 16.89 41.04
N THR A 807 -24.60 15.72 40.66
CA THR A 807 -25.37 14.68 39.97
C THR A 807 -25.93 13.64 40.95
N ALA A 808 -26.93 12.88 40.51
CA ALA A 808 -27.31 11.62 41.14
C ALA A 808 -26.26 10.53 40.83
N ASN A 809 -26.63 9.25 40.98
CA ASN A 809 -25.73 8.14 40.66
C ASN A 809 -25.38 8.16 39.16
N VAL A 810 -24.08 8.08 38.85
CA VAL A 810 -23.54 8.10 37.49
C VAL A 810 -22.68 6.87 37.20
N GLU A 811 -22.59 6.46 35.93
CA GLU A 811 -21.74 5.38 35.40
C GLU A 811 -21.28 5.70 33.96
N GLY A 812 -20.59 4.77 33.29
CA GLY A 812 -20.22 4.90 31.89
C GLY A 812 -19.42 6.15 31.51
N PRO A 813 -18.29 6.46 32.18
CA PRO A 813 -17.48 7.62 31.87
C PRO A 813 -16.80 7.49 30.49
N THR A 814 -16.77 8.56 29.72
CA THR A 814 -15.84 8.72 28.59
C THR A 814 -15.11 10.05 28.69
N VAL A 815 -13.78 10.02 28.59
CA VAL A 815 -12.92 11.19 28.75
C VAL A 815 -12.29 11.60 27.44
N PHE A 816 -12.25 12.91 27.17
CA PHE A 816 -11.52 13.46 26.03
C PHE A 816 -11.09 14.91 26.27
N LYS A 817 -10.06 15.34 25.55
CA LYS A 817 -9.59 16.73 25.55
C LYS A 817 -10.25 17.50 24.41
N SER A 818 -10.58 18.76 24.63
CA SER A 818 -11.03 19.64 23.56
C SER A 818 -9.96 19.79 22.47
N ASN A 819 -10.38 19.81 21.20
CA ASN A 819 -9.59 20.25 20.08
C ASN A 819 -9.07 21.69 20.29
N PRO A 820 -7.89 22.02 19.74
CA PRO A 820 -7.45 23.40 19.63
C PRO A 820 -8.53 24.27 18.97
N GLY A 821 -8.84 25.42 19.59
CA GLY A 821 -9.86 26.34 19.06
C GLY A 821 -11.32 25.90 19.25
N ASP A 822 -11.61 24.93 20.14
CA ASP A 822 -12.99 24.61 20.50
C ASP A 822 -13.71 25.86 21.01
N VAL A 823 -14.96 26.05 20.58
CA VAL A 823 -15.75 27.25 20.91
C VAL A 823 -16.01 27.43 22.40
N ASN A 824 -15.85 26.37 23.20
CA ASN A 824 -16.01 26.39 24.65
C ASN A 824 -14.68 26.56 25.41
N GLY A 825 -13.57 26.77 24.69
CA GLY A 825 -12.23 26.90 25.23
C GLY A 825 -11.53 25.57 25.52
N GLU A 826 -10.24 25.64 25.84
CA GLU A 826 -9.41 24.47 26.14
C GLU A 826 -9.80 23.85 27.48
N LYS A 827 -10.37 22.64 27.43
CA LYS A 827 -10.89 21.91 28.59
C LYS A 827 -10.73 20.40 28.40
N PHE A 828 -10.92 19.68 29.50
CA PHE A 828 -11.17 18.25 29.50
C PHE A 828 -12.66 18.02 29.78
N TYR A 829 -13.23 17.09 29.05
CA TYR A 829 -14.61 16.66 29.22
C TYR A 829 -14.66 15.23 29.73
N LEU A 830 -15.62 14.97 30.61
CA LEU A 830 -15.95 13.64 31.11
C LEU A 830 -17.46 13.47 30.98
N PHE A 831 -17.91 12.74 29.98
CA PHE A 831 -19.35 12.48 29.84
C PHE A 831 -19.70 11.25 30.67
N VAL A 832 -20.81 11.31 31.41
CA VAL A 832 -21.25 10.26 32.34
C VAL A 832 -22.75 10.03 32.22
N ASP A 833 -23.21 8.78 32.43
CA ASP A 833 -24.62 8.42 32.42
C ASP A 833 -25.23 8.58 33.81
N GLU A 834 -26.02 9.63 34.02
CA GLU A 834 -26.86 9.79 35.20
C GLU A 834 -28.11 8.91 35.08
N TYR A 835 -27.93 7.60 35.23
CA TYR A 835 -28.90 6.55 34.91
C TYR A 835 -30.20 6.58 35.75
N THR A 836 -30.20 7.30 36.87
CA THR A 836 -31.40 7.57 37.70
C THR A 836 -31.95 8.99 37.54
N GLY A 837 -31.31 9.82 36.71
CA GLY A 837 -31.59 11.24 36.53
C GLY A 837 -31.77 11.63 35.05
N ARG A 838 -30.94 12.56 34.58
CA ARG A 838 -31.09 13.23 33.28
C ARG A 838 -30.65 12.38 32.08
N GLY A 839 -29.99 11.24 32.28
CA GLY A 839 -29.29 10.48 31.25
C GLY A 839 -27.84 10.94 31.07
N TYR A 840 -27.27 10.79 29.87
CA TYR A 840 -25.88 11.18 29.62
C TYR A 840 -25.68 12.69 29.73
N ILE A 841 -24.67 13.12 30.49
CA ILE A 841 -24.36 14.52 30.77
C ILE A 841 -22.85 14.80 30.68
N PRO A 842 -22.44 15.99 30.20
CA PRO A 842 -21.04 16.37 30.11
C PRO A 842 -20.56 17.10 31.37
N LEU A 843 -19.56 16.54 32.05
CA LEU A 843 -18.76 17.25 33.06
C LEU A 843 -17.55 17.91 32.39
N GLU A 844 -17.08 19.02 32.94
CA GLU A 844 -15.91 19.75 32.43
C GLU A 844 -14.94 20.13 33.57
N THR A 845 -13.63 20.14 33.25
CA THR A 845 -12.57 20.76 34.05
C THR A 845 -11.54 21.42 33.12
N SER A 846 -10.86 22.46 33.56
CA SER A 846 -9.76 23.09 32.79
C SER A 846 -8.40 22.44 33.04
N ASP A 847 -8.26 21.67 34.12
CA ASP A 847 -7.00 21.05 34.55
C ASP A 847 -7.31 19.66 35.10
N ILE A 848 -6.96 18.62 34.35
CA ILE A 848 -7.23 17.23 34.74
C ILE A 848 -6.41 16.80 35.96
N SER A 849 -5.26 17.43 36.22
CA SER A 849 -4.44 17.18 37.41
C SER A 849 -5.03 17.80 38.69
N LYS A 850 -6.01 18.71 38.55
CA LYS A 850 -6.76 19.34 39.64
C LYS A 850 -8.25 19.10 39.42
N PRO A 851 -8.74 17.89 39.71
CA PRO A 851 -10.04 17.40 39.25
C PRO A 851 -11.25 18.11 39.91
N GLN A 852 -11.54 19.32 39.47
CA GLN A 852 -12.69 20.13 39.85
C GLN A 852 -13.80 20.02 38.79
N TRP A 853 -14.33 18.81 38.66
CA TRP A 853 -15.38 18.50 37.71
C TRP A 853 -16.70 19.19 38.07
N LYS A 854 -17.34 19.80 37.07
CA LYS A 854 -18.67 20.41 37.20
C LYS A 854 -19.51 20.09 35.96
N VAL A 855 -20.83 20.03 36.11
CA VAL A 855 -21.73 19.89 34.97
C VAL A 855 -21.60 21.11 34.05
N SER A 856 -21.45 20.87 32.75
CA SER A 856 -21.38 21.94 31.75
C SER A 856 -22.68 22.75 31.76
N ALA A 857 -22.58 24.08 31.73
CA ALA A 857 -23.74 24.96 31.91
C ALA A 857 -24.80 24.83 30.80
N THR A 858 -24.35 24.58 29.57
CA THR A 858 -25.21 24.43 28.39
C THR A 858 -24.62 23.38 27.47
N TYR A 859 -25.45 22.45 27.00
CA TYR A 859 -25.06 21.41 26.05
C TYR A 859 -26.27 20.92 25.27
N THR A 860 -26.04 20.31 24.11
CA THR A 860 -27.05 19.66 23.28
C THR A 860 -26.48 18.33 22.82
N LEU A 861 -26.89 17.26 23.48
CA LEU A 861 -26.53 15.89 23.14
C LEU A 861 -27.59 15.25 22.22
N PRO A 862 -27.30 14.09 21.62
CA PRO A 862 -28.30 13.25 20.97
C PRO A 862 -29.52 12.96 21.84
N LYS A 863 -30.61 12.44 21.26
CA LYS A 863 -31.91 12.37 21.95
C LYS A 863 -31.89 11.52 23.22
N SER A 864 -31.15 10.41 23.23
CA SER A 864 -31.07 9.50 24.37
C SER A 864 -29.76 8.71 24.37
N PRO A 865 -28.58 9.35 24.34
CA PRO A 865 -27.31 8.63 24.41
C PRO A 865 -27.16 7.97 25.77
N ARG A 866 -26.44 6.86 25.77
CA ARG A 866 -25.90 6.13 26.92
C ARG A 866 -24.39 6.03 26.74
N HIS A 867 -23.74 5.28 27.62
CA HIS A 867 -22.31 5.04 27.60
C HIS A 867 -21.77 4.77 26.18
N GLY A 868 -20.66 5.41 25.82
CA GLY A 868 -20.07 5.40 24.49
C GLY A 868 -18.77 6.21 24.45
N THR A 869 -18.33 6.69 23.29
CA THR A 869 -17.01 7.32 23.14
C THR A 869 -16.99 8.48 22.15
N VAL A 870 -16.24 9.52 22.52
CA VAL A 870 -16.00 10.71 21.70
C VAL A 870 -14.56 10.74 21.21
N ILE A 871 -14.35 10.93 19.91
CA ILE A 871 -13.02 11.16 19.33
C ILE A 871 -12.99 12.43 18.44
N PRO A 872 -11.82 13.08 18.29
CA PRO A 872 -11.67 14.18 17.36
C PRO A 872 -11.61 13.70 15.90
N VAL A 873 -12.11 14.53 14.99
CA VAL A 873 -12.11 14.29 13.53
C VAL A 873 -11.66 15.53 12.75
N THR A 874 -11.07 15.31 11.57
CA THR A 874 -10.62 16.38 10.68
C THR A 874 -11.80 17.08 10.00
N ALA A 875 -11.56 18.24 9.39
CA ALA A 875 -12.57 18.95 8.61
C ALA A 875 -13.16 18.09 7.48
N ALA A 876 -12.32 17.32 6.78
CA ALA A 876 -12.75 16.44 5.69
C ALA A 876 -13.63 15.29 6.19
N GLU A 877 -13.25 14.67 7.30
CA GLU A 877 -14.03 13.61 7.94
C GLU A 877 -15.38 14.14 8.44
N LEU A 878 -15.39 15.30 9.11
CA LEU A 878 -16.61 15.95 9.59
C LEU A 878 -17.55 16.32 8.44
N ALA A 879 -17.02 16.91 7.37
CA ALA A 879 -17.78 17.25 6.17
C ALA A 879 -18.37 16.01 5.49
N SER A 880 -17.56 14.94 5.40
CA SER A 880 -18.02 13.64 4.93
C SER A 880 -19.21 13.18 5.76
N LEU A 881 -19.05 13.04 7.09
CA LEU A 881 -20.08 12.53 8.00
C LEU A 881 -21.39 13.32 7.98
N THR A 882 -21.33 14.64 7.73
CA THR A 882 -22.50 15.53 7.79
C THR A 882 -23.15 15.82 6.43
N SER A 883 -22.56 15.39 5.33
CA SER A 883 -23.12 15.54 3.98
C SER A 883 -24.47 14.82 3.83
N THR A 884 -25.47 15.53 3.30
CA THR A 884 -26.86 15.07 3.19
C THR A 884 -27.15 14.50 1.79
N THR A 885 -26.48 13.42 1.42
CA THR A 885 -26.95 12.55 0.32
C THR A 885 -27.88 11.50 0.91
N SER A 886 -29.17 11.81 0.87
CA SER A 886 -30.24 10.90 1.27
C SER A 886 -30.33 9.71 0.33
N VAL A 887 -29.90 8.54 0.79
CA VAL A 887 -30.50 7.26 0.36
C VAL A 887 -31.06 6.62 1.62
N ALA A 888 -32.39 6.49 1.63
CA ALA A 888 -33.16 5.95 2.74
C ALA A 888 -32.71 4.51 3.04
N SER A 889 -32.59 4.26 4.34
CA SER A 889 -32.00 3.07 4.93
C SER A 889 -32.96 1.87 5.00
N LYS A 890 -32.32 0.71 5.20
CA LYS A 890 -32.79 -0.50 5.89
C LYS A 890 -33.53 -1.56 5.04
N ARG A 891 -32.83 -2.68 4.85
CA ARG A 891 -32.88 -3.80 5.81
C ARG A 891 -31.60 -4.65 5.77
N THR A 892 -30.86 -4.57 6.89
CA THR A 892 -30.12 -5.64 7.57
C THR A 892 -30.01 -7.01 6.88
N ARG A 893 -28.77 -7.37 6.53
CA ARG A 893 -28.20 -8.70 6.73
C ARG A 893 -26.84 -8.46 7.37
N GLU A 894 -26.68 -8.80 8.65
CA GLU A 894 -25.84 -9.94 9.01
C GLU A 894 -24.58 -10.06 8.14
N ALA A 895 -23.48 -9.38 8.51
CA ALA A 895 -22.15 -9.78 8.05
C ALA A 895 -21.93 -11.21 8.59
N PRO A 896 -21.74 -12.22 7.73
CA PRO A 896 -21.73 -13.61 8.17
C PRO A 896 -20.54 -13.86 9.07
N LYS A 897 -20.79 -14.65 10.11
CA LYS A 897 -19.79 -15.53 10.69
C LYS A 897 -19.12 -16.30 9.55
N ILE A 898 -17.79 -16.46 9.59
CA ILE A 898 -17.17 -17.67 9.01
C ILE A 898 -17.65 -18.83 9.89
N GLN A 899 -18.84 -19.32 9.56
CA GLN A 899 -19.40 -20.58 10.02
C GLN A 899 -19.48 -21.48 8.80
N ALA A 900 -18.37 -22.10 8.43
CA ALA A 900 -18.29 -23.27 7.55
C ALA A 900 -19.02 -23.22 6.18
N ARG A 901 -19.68 -22.13 5.75
CA ARG A 901 -20.37 -21.94 4.44
C ARG A 901 -20.59 -20.46 4.04
N ASP A 902 -19.60 -19.84 3.41
CA ASP A 902 -19.76 -18.58 2.62
C ASP A 902 -20.06 -18.86 1.13
N SER A 903 -20.22 -20.15 0.79
CA SER A 903 -20.69 -20.67 -0.48
C SER A 903 -22.08 -21.30 -0.26
N PRO A 904 -23.13 -20.87 -0.99
CA PRO A 904 -23.10 -20.20 -2.29
C PRO A 904 -22.96 -18.67 -2.26
N VAL A 905 -22.31 -18.11 -3.29
CA VAL A 905 -22.06 -16.65 -3.42
C VAL A 905 -23.31 -15.85 -3.78
N LEU A 906 -24.29 -16.48 -4.43
CA LEU A 906 -25.57 -15.85 -4.75
C LEU A 906 -26.65 -16.37 -3.79
N PRO A 907 -27.42 -15.49 -3.12
CA PRO A 907 -28.48 -15.92 -2.22
C PRO A 907 -29.70 -16.41 -3.01
N GLY A 908 -29.94 -17.73 -2.97
CA GLY A 908 -31.10 -18.40 -3.58
C GLY A 908 -30.69 -19.51 -4.53
N TYR A 909 -31.67 -20.09 -5.25
CA TYR A 909 -31.40 -21.12 -6.24
C TYR A 909 -31.14 -20.49 -7.60
N TYR A 910 -29.86 -20.30 -7.89
CA TYR A 910 -29.35 -19.81 -9.16
C TYR A 910 -28.36 -20.81 -9.70
N ALA A 911 -28.62 -21.28 -10.91
CA ALA A 911 -27.81 -22.29 -11.59
C ALA A 911 -27.20 -21.71 -12.86
N ASP A 912 -26.31 -22.49 -13.47
CA ASP A 912 -25.74 -22.23 -14.78
C ASP A 912 -25.15 -20.80 -14.90
N PRO A 913 -24.23 -20.38 -14.02
CA PRO A 913 -23.77 -18.99 -13.95
C PRO A 913 -22.84 -18.62 -15.11
N ASN A 914 -23.06 -17.45 -15.72
CA ASN A 914 -22.09 -16.76 -16.57
C ASN A 914 -21.54 -15.54 -15.83
N ILE A 915 -20.27 -15.58 -15.46
CA ILE A 915 -19.52 -14.43 -14.91
C ILE A 915 -18.88 -13.59 -16.02
N PHE A 916 -18.92 -12.27 -15.86
CA PHE A 916 -18.42 -11.28 -16.82
C PHE A 916 -17.85 -10.07 -16.09
N VAL A 917 -16.93 -9.33 -16.71
CA VAL A 917 -16.32 -8.14 -16.11
C VAL A 917 -16.38 -6.98 -17.09
N SER A 918 -16.83 -5.82 -16.62
CA SER A 918 -16.83 -4.58 -17.40
C SER A 918 -16.56 -3.39 -16.48
N GLY A 919 -15.61 -2.54 -16.87
CA GLY A 919 -15.08 -1.50 -15.99
C GLY A 919 -14.47 -2.10 -14.72
N LYS A 920 -14.91 -1.61 -13.55
CA LYS A 920 -14.47 -2.08 -12.23
C LYS A 920 -15.46 -3.01 -11.54
N THR A 921 -16.33 -3.67 -12.31
CA THR A 921 -17.48 -4.41 -11.78
C THR A 921 -17.58 -5.77 -12.43
N TYR A 922 -17.75 -6.79 -11.58
CA TYR A 922 -18.10 -8.14 -11.99
C TYR A 922 -19.61 -8.27 -12.07
N TYR A 923 -20.07 -9.05 -13.04
CA TYR A 923 -21.48 -9.35 -13.27
C TYR A 923 -21.69 -10.86 -13.34
N ILE A 924 -22.78 -11.36 -12.75
CA ILE A 924 -23.25 -12.74 -12.94
C ILE A 924 -24.69 -12.74 -13.45
N TYR A 925 -24.92 -13.54 -14.47
CA TYR A 925 -26.24 -13.92 -14.97
C TYR A 925 -26.42 -15.41 -14.73
N ALA A 926 -27.58 -15.83 -14.25
CA ALA A 926 -27.83 -17.23 -13.89
C ALA A 926 -29.27 -17.64 -14.16
N THR A 927 -29.48 -18.93 -14.40
CA THR A 927 -30.79 -19.59 -14.45
C THR A 927 -31.47 -19.45 -13.09
N THR A 928 -32.70 -18.94 -13.06
CA THR A 928 -33.52 -18.98 -11.83
C THR A 928 -34.05 -20.40 -11.63
N ASP A 929 -33.63 -21.09 -10.58
CA ASP A 929 -34.01 -22.47 -10.27
C ASP A 929 -35.00 -22.55 -9.09
N GLY A 930 -35.22 -23.74 -8.52
CA GLY A 930 -36.15 -23.93 -7.38
C GLY A 930 -37.62 -24.07 -7.79
N THR A 931 -37.89 -24.14 -9.09
CA THR A 931 -39.24 -24.33 -9.64
C THR A 931 -39.36 -25.75 -10.21
N PRO A 932 -40.45 -26.49 -9.90
CA PRO A 932 -40.64 -27.85 -10.42
C PRO A 932 -40.40 -27.96 -11.93
N GLY A 933 -39.62 -28.96 -12.33
CA GLY A 933 -39.28 -29.20 -13.73
C GLY A 933 -38.43 -28.11 -14.37
N TRP A 934 -37.59 -27.43 -13.58
CA TRP A 934 -36.77 -26.29 -14.00
C TRP A 934 -37.62 -25.16 -14.62
N GLY A 935 -38.83 -24.95 -14.09
CA GLY A 935 -39.84 -24.06 -14.66
C GLY A 935 -39.58 -22.56 -14.53
N GLY A 936 -38.45 -22.14 -13.95
CA GLY A 936 -38.11 -20.73 -13.77
C GLY A 936 -38.14 -19.95 -15.09
N ASN A 937 -38.62 -18.71 -15.05
CA ASN A 937 -38.92 -17.94 -16.26
C ASN A 937 -38.37 -16.51 -16.23
N THR A 938 -37.42 -16.20 -15.35
CA THR A 938 -36.88 -14.84 -15.17
C THR A 938 -35.36 -14.84 -15.16
N PHE A 939 -34.76 -13.74 -15.65
CA PHE A 939 -33.34 -13.44 -15.49
C PHE A 939 -33.10 -12.15 -14.71
N TYR A 940 -32.06 -12.17 -13.89
CA TYR A 940 -31.57 -11.03 -13.10
C TYR A 940 -30.09 -10.80 -13.38
N CYS A 941 -29.65 -9.54 -13.26
CA CYS A 941 -28.25 -9.17 -13.34
C CYS A 941 -27.72 -9.01 -11.91
N TRP A 942 -26.75 -9.82 -11.52
CA TRP A 942 -26.00 -9.64 -10.29
C TRP A 942 -24.74 -8.83 -10.58
N SER A 943 -24.38 -7.90 -9.71
CA SER A 943 -23.17 -7.08 -9.81
C SER A 943 -22.39 -7.09 -8.50
N SER A 944 -21.06 -7.13 -8.59
CA SER A 944 -20.14 -7.13 -7.45
C SER A 944 -18.90 -6.28 -7.74
N PRO A 945 -18.39 -5.49 -6.78
CA PRO A 945 -17.11 -4.80 -6.94
C PRO A 945 -15.89 -5.70 -6.70
N ASP A 946 -16.07 -6.87 -6.06
CA ASP A 946 -14.98 -7.61 -5.41
C ASP A 946 -15.11 -9.14 -5.45
N LEU A 947 -15.94 -9.71 -6.34
CA LEU A 947 -16.30 -11.14 -6.40
C LEU A 947 -17.04 -11.73 -5.19
N VAL A 948 -17.21 -10.98 -4.10
CA VAL A 948 -17.82 -11.46 -2.84
C VAL A 948 -19.16 -10.79 -2.57
N THR A 949 -19.23 -9.48 -2.79
CA THR A 949 -20.38 -8.65 -2.46
C THR A 949 -21.33 -8.52 -3.66
N TRP A 950 -22.23 -9.49 -3.82
CA TRP A 950 -23.18 -9.52 -4.93
C TRP A 950 -24.50 -8.80 -4.60
N THR A 951 -24.91 -7.90 -5.48
CA THR A 951 -26.21 -7.20 -5.44
C THR A 951 -26.97 -7.44 -6.73
N ARG A 952 -28.31 -7.37 -6.70
CA ARG A 952 -29.12 -7.38 -7.92
C ARG A 952 -30.36 -6.50 -7.76
N PRO A 953 -30.96 -6.03 -8.86
CA PRO A 953 -32.29 -5.42 -8.84
C PRO A 953 -33.38 -6.41 -8.38
N GLU A 954 -34.46 -5.87 -7.77
CA GLU A 954 -35.64 -6.65 -7.38
C GLU A 954 -36.43 -7.17 -8.58
N THR A 955 -36.48 -6.39 -9.66
CA THR A 955 -37.23 -6.70 -10.88
C THR A 955 -36.36 -7.46 -11.88
N PRO A 956 -36.85 -8.56 -12.48
CA PRO A 956 -36.13 -9.26 -13.52
C PRO A 956 -36.04 -8.41 -14.79
N PHE A 957 -34.92 -8.48 -15.51
CA PHE A 957 -34.75 -7.74 -16.75
C PHE A 957 -35.34 -8.49 -17.95
N LEU A 958 -35.41 -9.83 -17.90
CA LEU A 958 -36.18 -10.66 -18.83
C LEU A 958 -37.16 -11.56 -18.08
N THR A 959 -38.36 -11.72 -18.65
CA THR A 959 -39.43 -12.61 -18.19
C THR A 959 -39.99 -13.38 -19.39
N LEU A 960 -39.80 -14.70 -19.40
CA LEU A 960 -40.21 -15.64 -20.44
C LEU A 960 -41.61 -16.19 -20.12
N ASN A 961 -42.63 -15.35 -20.27
CA ASN A 961 -44.02 -15.71 -19.97
C ASN A 961 -44.96 -15.40 -21.14
N GLY A 962 -44.52 -15.76 -22.35
CA GLY A 962 -45.20 -15.45 -23.60
C GLY A 962 -45.49 -13.96 -23.73
N THR A 963 -46.68 -13.62 -24.22
CA THR A 963 -47.14 -12.23 -24.38
C THR A 963 -47.35 -11.48 -23.06
N SER A 964 -47.30 -12.17 -21.91
CA SER A 964 -47.34 -11.54 -20.58
C SER A 964 -45.95 -11.21 -20.03
N GLY A 965 -44.88 -11.61 -20.72
CA GLY A 965 -43.49 -11.23 -20.44
C GLY A 965 -42.93 -10.31 -21.52
N ASN A 966 -41.61 -10.08 -21.47
CA ASN A 966 -40.88 -9.30 -22.48
C ASN A 966 -40.05 -10.18 -23.44
N VAL A 967 -40.24 -11.50 -23.40
CA VAL A 967 -39.75 -12.46 -24.39
C VAL A 967 -40.94 -13.24 -24.97
N PRO A 968 -41.62 -12.70 -26.01
CA PRO A 968 -42.98 -13.14 -26.37
C PRO A 968 -43.06 -14.57 -26.93
N TRP A 969 -41.96 -15.11 -27.47
CA TRP A 969 -41.91 -16.46 -28.04
C TRP A 969 -41.65 -17.56 -27.00
N ALA A 970 -41.22 -17.20 -25.79
CA ALA A 970 -40.83 -18.15 -24.75
C ALA A 970 -41.87 -18.23 -23.62
N VAL A 971 -42.29 -19.44 -23.25
CA VAL A 971 -43.32 -19.68 -22.21
C VAL A 971 -42.75 -20.23 -20.89
N GLY A 972 -41.44 -20.10 -20.69
CA GLY A 972 -40.74 -20.47 -19.46
C GLY A 972 -39.35 -21.02 -19.75
N ASN A 973 -38.76 -21.65 -18.74
CA ASN A 973 -37.45 -22.31 -18.80
C ASN A 973 -36.32 -21.37 -19.24
N ALA A 974 -36.15 -20.28 -18.48
CA ALA A 974 -35.07 -19.31 -18.61
C ALA A 974 -33.74 -19.95 -18.21
N TRP A 975 -33.12 -20.69 -19.15
CA TRP A 975 -31.91 -21.49 -18.93
C TRP A 975 -30.75 -21.04 -19.78
N ALA A 976 -29.59 -21.66 -19.56
CA ALA A 976 -28.41 -20.90 -19.15
C ALA A 976 -28.11 -19.66 -19.99
N PRO A 977 -27.74 -18.55 -19.35
CA PRO A 977 -27.41 -17.31 -20.02
C PRO A 977 -25.92 -17.24 -20.41
N THR A 978 -25.61 -16.38 -21.38
CA THR A 978 -24.26 -15.86 -21.61
C THR A 978 -24.31 -14.41 -22.05
N ILE A 979 -23.23 -13.66 -21.79
CA ILE A 979 -23.09 -12.25 -22.15
C ILE A 979 -21.75 -12.01 -22.84
N ILE A 980 -21.73 -11.09 -23.80
CA ILE A 980 -20.50 -10.59 -24.44
C ILE A 980 -20.65 -9.13 -24.86
N GLU A 981 -19.54 -8.39 -24.85
CA GLU A 981 -19.47 -7.01 -25.34
C GLU A 981 -18.88 -6.96 -26.75
N ARG A 982 -19.47 -6.12 -27.62
CA ARG A 982 -18.90 -5.74 -28.91
C ARG A 982 -19.31 -4.32 -29.27
N ASP A 983 -18.32 -3.50 -29.62
CA ASP A 983 -18.50 -2.10 -30.08
C ASP A 983 -19.36 -1.25 -29.12
N GLY A 984 -19.14 -1.40 -27.81
CA GLY A 984 -19.86 -0.67 -26.75
C GLY A 984 -21.28 -1.14 -26.49
N LYS A 985 -21.71 -2.26 -27.11
CA LYS A 985 -23.00 -2.91 -26.88
C LYS A 985 -22.83 -4.26 -26.24
N PHE A 986 -23.82 -4.63 -25.43
CA PHE A 986 -23.86 -5.91 -24.73
C PHE A 986 -24.92 -6.81 -25.36
N TYR A 987 -24.54 -8.07 -25.57
CA TYR A 987 -25.39 -9.09 -26.18
C TYR A 987 -25.59 -10.23 -25.19
N PHE A 988 -26.84 -10.58 -24.94
CA PHE A 988 -27.24 -11.60 -23.98
C PHE A 988 -27.98 -12.73 -24.69
N TYR A 989 -27.48 -13.95 -24.58
CA TYR A 989 -28.09 -15.13 -25.18
C TYR A 989 -28.57 -16.06 -24.09
N PHE A 990 -29.72 -16.70 -24.32
CA PHE A 990 -30.36 -17.52 -23.30
C PHE A 990 -31.27 -18.56 -23.93
N SER A 991 -31.51 -19.64 -23.22
CA SER A 991 -32.43 -20.71 -23.61
C SER A 991 -33.85 -20.43 -23.09
N GLY A 992 -34.86 -20.84 -23.86
CA GLY A 992 -36.26 -20.74 -23.49
C GLY A 992 -37.11 -21.85 -24.09
N GLN A 993 -38.23 -22.20 -23.44
CA GLN A 993 -39.22 -23.10 -24.04
C GLN A 993 -40.02 -22.37 -25.10
N ASN A 994 -39.83 -22.77 -26.35
CA ASN A 994 -40.58 -22.20 -27.47
C ASN A 994 -41.94 -22.90 -27.60
N ALA A 995 -43.02 -22.13 -27.53
CA ALA A 995 -44.37 -22.69 -27.62
C ALA A 995 -44.72 -23.19 -29.03
N GLU A 996 -44.19 -22.57 -30.08
CA GLU A 996 -44.47 -22.92 -31.48
C GLU A 996 -43.81 -24.25 -31.86
N TYR A 997 -42.53 -24.41 -31.50
CA TYR A 997 -41.75 -25.59 -31.85
C TYR A 997 -41.80 -26.70 -30.78
N ASN A 998 -42.36 -26.40 -29.61
CA ASN A 998 -42.40 -27.29 -28.45
C ASN A 998 -41.02 -27.90 -28.10
N THR A 999 -39.98 -27.07 -28.17
CA THR A 999 -38.59 -27.45 -27.87
C THR A 999 -37.83 -26.28 -27.24
N LYS A 1000 -36.64 -26.56 -26.73
CA LYS A 1000 -35.72 -25.52 -26.25
C LYS A 1000 -35.04 -24.85 -27.44
N THR A 1001 -35.08 -23.52 -27.44
CA THR A 1001 -34.51 -22.64 -28.46
C THR A 1001 -33.70 -21.55 -27.76
N ILE A 1002 -32.72 -20.95 -28.45
CA ILE A 1002 -31.89 -19.88 -27.89
C ILE A 1002 -32.38 -18.53 -28.42
N GLY A 1003 -32.57 -17.57 -27.53
CA GLY A 1003 -32.86 -16.17 -27.81
C GLY A 1003 -31.63 -15.28 -27.74
N ALA A 1004 -31.80 -14.04 -28.20
CA ALA A 1004 -30.83 -12.97 -28.04
C ALA A 1004 -31.53 -11.71 -27.50
N ALA A 1005 -30.83 -10.92 -26.70
CA ALA A 1005 -31.22 -9.60 -26.24
C ALA A 1005 -30.03 -8.64 -26.32
N VAL A 1006 -30.29 -7.35 -26.50
CA VAL A 1006 -29.25 -6.32 -26.64
C VAL A 1006 -29.45 -5.21 -25.61
N ALA A 1007 -28.37 -4.68 -25.08
CA ALA A 1007 -28.34 -3.55 -24.15
C ALA A 1007 -27.13 -2.62 -24.41
N GLU A 1008 -27.19 -1.42 -23.84
CA GLU A 1008 -26.10 -0.42 -23.88
C GLU A 1008 -25.23 -0.45 -22.61
N SER A 1009 -25.62 -1.22 -21.57
CA SER A 1009 -24.81 -1.54 -20.40
C SER A 1009 -25.06 -2.99 -19.95
N PRO A 1010 -24.18 -3.59 -19.14
CA PRO A 1010 -24.39 -4.94 -18.60
C PRO A 1010 -25.74 -5.07 -17.84
N GLU A 1011 -26.10 -4.08 -17.04
CA GLU A 1011 -27.33 -4.09 -16.25
C GLU A 1011 -28.61 -3.93 -17.07
N GLY A 1012 -28.48 -3.51 -18.33
CA GLY A 1012 -29.60 -3.21 -19.22
C GLY A 1012 -29.88 -1.70 -19.35
N PRO A 1013 -31.08 -1.31 -19.78
CA PRO A 1013 -32.23 -2.17 -20.08
C PRO A 1013 -31.98 -3.09 -21.29
N TRP A 1014 -32.44 -4.33 -21.17
CA TRP A 1014 -32.30 -5.35 -22.22
C TRP A 1014 -33.52 -5.38 -23.13
N VAL A 1015 -33.27 -5.44 -24.44
CA VAL A 1015 -34.30 -5.60 -25.47
C VAL A 1015 -34.15 -6.96 -26.14
N ALA A 1016 -35.07 -7.88 -25.85
CA ALA A 1016 -35.08 -9.21 -26.46
C ALA A 1016 -35.61 -9.20 -27.90
N GLN A 1017 -35.07 -10.09 -28.74
CA GLN A 1017 -35.60 -10.34 -30.08
C GLN A 1017 -37.03 -10.90 -30.02
N GLU A 1018 -37.89 -10.48 -30.95
CA GLU A 1018 -39.29 -10.94 -31.03
C GLU A 1018 -39.41 -12.44 -31.35
N LYS A 1019 -38.35 -13.04 -31.90
CA LYS A 1019 -38.26 -14.47 -32.22
C LYS A 1019 -36.98 -15.06 -31.62
N ALA A 1020 -36.99 -16.36 -31.37
CA ALA A 1020 -35.78 -17.08 -31.01
C ALA A 1020 -34.74 -16.99 -32.13
N PHE A 1021 -33.48 -16.87 -31.74
CA PHE A 1021 -32.31 -16.78 -32.62
C PHE A 1021 -31.94 -18.16 -33.19
N ILE A 1022 -31.94 -19.21 -32.37
CA ILE A 1022 -31.67 -20.61 -32.78
C ILE A 1022 -32.89 -21.46 -32.47
N LEU A 1023 -33.45 -22.14 -33.47
CA LEU A 1023 -34.72 -22.86 -33.38
C LEU A 1023 -34.56 -24.36 -33.13
N ASN A 1024 -33.34 -24.88 -33.19
CA ASN A 1024 -33.03 -26.32 -33.19
C ASN A 1024 -33.71 -27.09 -34.35
N ASN A 1025 -33.94 -26.41 -35.47
CA ASN A 1025 -34.47 -26.98 -36.71
C ASN A 1025 -33.48 -26.88 -37.89
N GLU A 1026 -32.25 -26.45 -37.61
CA GLU A 1026 -31.15 -26.26 -38.54
C GLU A 1026 -30.62 -27.60 -39.11
N ALA A 1027 -29.68 -27.51 -40.05
CA ALA A 1027 -29.11 -28.67 -40.73
C ALA A 1027 -28.37 -29.63 -39.79
N ILE A 1028 -27.71 -29.09 -38.75
CA ILE A 1028 -27.09 -29.85 -37.66
C ILE A 1028 -27.85 -29.49 -36.39
N LYS A 1029 -28.32 -30.50 -35.65
CA LYS A 1029 -29.16 -30.34 -34.47
C LYS A 1029 -28.52 -30.98 -33.25
N THR A 1030 -28.96 -30.53 -32.09
CA THR A 1030 -28.64 -31.13 -30.80
C THR A 1030 -29.91 -31.75 -30.22
N ASN A 1031 -29.80 -32.47 -29.09
CA ASN A 1031 -31.00 -32.95 -28.39
C ASN A 1031 -31.86 -31.76 -27.93
N GLN A 1032 -31.23 -30.71 -27.41
CA GLN A 1032 -31.85 -29.45 -27.01
C GLN A 1032 -30.88 -28.29 -27.34
N ALA A 1033 -31.37 -27.22 -27.97
CA ALA A 1033 -30.58 -26.01 -28.14
C ALA A 1033 -30.60 -25.22 -26.82
N ILE A 1034 -29.60 -25.50 -25.99
CA ILE A 1034 -29.41 -24.93 -24.66
C ILE A 1034 -27.95 -24.56 -24.45
N ASP A 1035 -27.70 -23.87 -23.34
CA ASP A 1035 -26.38 -23.49 -22.84
C ASP A 1035 -25.53 -22.72 -23.86
N PRO A 1036 -26.04 -21.59 -24.38
CA PRO A 1036 -25.23 -20.69 -25.19
C PRO A 1036 -24.01 -20.19 -24.40
N ALA A 1037 -22.84 -20.16 -25.03
CA ALA A 1037 -21.64 -19.50 -24.52
C ALA A 1037 -20.97 -18.68 -25.63
N ALA A 1038 -20.90 -17.37 -25.45
CA ALA A 1038 -20.31 -16.46 -26.43
C ALA A 1038 -18.81 -16.26 -26.14
N PHE A 1039 -18.01 -16.19 -27.20
CA PHE A 1039 -16.56 -16.06 -27.06
C PHE A 1039 -15.99 -15.21 -28.20
N GLN A 1040 -15.09 -14.29 -27.84
CA GLN A 1040 -14.25 -13.58 -28.79
C GLN A 1040 -12.89 -14.26 -28.84
N ASP A 1041 -12.50 -14.71 -30.03
CA ASP A 1041 -11.16 -15.21 -30.27
C ASP A 1041 -10.17 -14.03 -30.28
N PRO A 1042 -9.28 -13.89 -29.28
CA PRO A 1042 -8.38 -12.75 -29.19
C PRO A 1042 -7.29 -12.77 -30.28
N THR A 1043 -7.08 -13.90 -30.96
CA THR A 1043 -6.07 -14.03 -32.03
C THR A 1043 -6.58 -13.56 -33.38
N THR A 1044 -7.88 -13.74 -33.65
CA THR A 1044 -8.49 -13.39 -34.93
C THR A 1044 -9.47 -12.22 -34.84
N GLY A 1045 -9.89 -11.85 -33.63
CA GLY A 1045 -10.94 -10.86 -33.37
C GLY A 1045 -12.35 -11.34 -33.70
N LYS A 1046 -12.51 -12.62 -34.10
CA LYS A 1046 -13.80 -13.20 -34.49
C LYS A 1046 -14.64 -13.57 -33.27
N TYR A 1047 -15.96 -13.52 -33.44
CA TYR A 1047 -16.92 -13.86 -32.41
C TYR A 1047 -17.63 -15.17 -32.75
N TYR A 1048 -17.82 -16.02 -31.75
CA TYR A 1048 -18.48 -17.32 -31.89
C TYR A 1048 -19.54 -17.51 -30.81
N LEU A 1049 -20.56 -18.33 -31.12
CA LEU A 1049 -21.44 -18.90 -30.12
C LEU A 1049 -21.25 -20.42 -30.09
N PHE A 1050 -21.15 -20.97 -28.88
CA PHE A 1050 -21.15 -22.40 -28.58
C PHE A 1050 -22.47 -22.77 -27.92
N TRP A 1051 -23.01 -23.96 -28.18
CA TRP A 1051 -24.22 -24.45 -27.52
C TRP A 1051 -24.38 -25.96 -27.68
N GLY A 1052 -25.32 -26.54 -26.91
CA GLY A 1052 -25.87 -27.86 -27.22
C GLY A 1052 -25.95 -28.82 -26.04
N ASN A 1053 -26.83 -29.81 -26.21
CA ASN A 1053 -26.97 -30.96 -25.32
C ASN A 1053 -26.76 -32.26 -26.12
N GLY A 1054 -25.87 -33.12 -25.63
CA GLY A 1054 -25.42 -34.38 -26.24
C GLY A 1054 -24.56 -34.22 -27.48
N VAL A 1055 -24.82 -33.19 -28.30
CA VAL A 1055 -23.99 -32.81 -29.47
C VAL A 1055 -23.53 -31.36 -29.28
N PRO A 1056 -22.22 -31.11 -29.08
CA PRO A 1056 -21.68 -29.77 -28.93
C PRO A 1056 -21.55 -29.09 -30.30
N LEU A 1057 -22.14 -27.90 -30.45
CA LEU A 1057 -22.09 -27.12 -31.69
C LEU A 1057 -21.46 -25.75 -31.46
N TYR A 1058 -20.96 -25.15 -32.53
CA TYR A 1058 -20.61 -23.75 -32.57
C TYR A 1058 -20.76 -23.15 -33.98
N ALA A 1059 -20.86 -21.83 -34.05
CA ALA A 1059 -20.89 -21.07 -35.29
C ALA A 1059 -20.26 -19.68 -35.12
N GLU A 1060 -19.70 -19.12 -36.20
CA GLU A 1060 -19.17 -17.75 -36.23
C GLU A 1060 -20.32 -16.76 -36.40
N PHE A 1061 -20.34 -15.71 -35.60
CA PHE A 1061 -21.30 -14.61 -35.71
C PHE A 1061 -21.05 -13.77 -36.97
N GLU A 1062 -22.12 -13.19 -37.51
CA GLU A 1062 -22.03 -11.99 -38.34
C GLU A 1062 -21.76 -10.75 -37.46
N ASP A 1063 -21.51 -9.61 -38.11
CA ASP A 1063 -21.17 -8.38 -37.39
C ASP A 1063 -22.29 -7.84 -36.50
N ASP A 1064 -23.54 -8.22 -36.78
CA ASP A 1064 -24.71 -7.82 -36.00
C ASP A 1064 -24.84 -8.58 -34.66
N MET A 1065 -24.06 -9.64 -34.44
CA MET A 1065 -24.16 -10.55 -33.29
C MET A 1065 -25.57 -11.17 -33.11
N LEU A 1066 -26.42 -11.10 -34.14
CA LEU A 1066 -27.80 -11.58 -34.14
C LEU A 1066 -28.06 -12.56 -35.29
N SER A 1067 -27.05 -12.85 -36.09
CA SER A 1067 -27.05 -13.85 -37.15
C SER A 1067 -25.70 -14.58 -37.22
N PHE A 1068 -25.68 -15.76 -37.85
CA PHE A 1068 -24.45 -16.55 -38.07
C PHE A 1068 -24.01 -16.51 -39.52
N LYS A 1069 -22.70 -16.57 -39.73
CA LYS A 1069 -22.11 -16.70 -41.05
C LYS A 1069 -22.53 -18.01 -41.71
N ASN A 1070 -22.92 -17.93 -42.97
CA ASN A 1070 -23.37 -19.10 -43.70
C ASN A 1070 -22.24 -20.14 -43.82
N GLY A 1071 -22.53 -21.40 -43.49
CA GLY A 1071 -21.58 -22.50 -43.58
C GLY A 1071 -20.60 -22.65 -42.41
N THR A 1072 -20.71 -21.84 -41.35
CA THR A 1072 -19.81 -21.95 -40.18
C THR A 1072 -20.35 -22.85 -39.06
N LEU A 1073 -21.62 -23.28 -39.14
CA LEU A 1073 -22.21 -24.19 -38.16
C LEU A 1073 -21.49 -25.55 -38.20
N LYS A 1074 -20.85 -25.93 -37.09
CA LYS A 1074 -20.06 -27.16 -36.97
C LYS A 1074 -20.32 -27.86 -35.64
N SER A 1075 -20.18 -29.18 -35.64
CA SER A 1075 -20.11 -29.98 -34.41
C SER A 1075 -18.69 -30.10 -33.90
N ILE A 1076 -18.49 -30.03 -32.58
CA ILE A 1076 -17.20 -30.28 -31.94
C ILE A 1076 -17.02 -31.79 -31.79
N SER A 1077 -15.91 -32.32 -32.30
CA SER A 1077 -15.54 -33.73 -32.17
C SER A 1077 -14.37 -33.92 -31.22
N GLY A 1078 -14.31 -35.08 -30.55
CA GLY A 1078 -13.16 -35.47 -29.72
C GLY A 1078 -13.29 -35.19 -28.23
N LEU A 1079 -14.42 -34.64 -27.78
CA LEU A 1079 -14.72 -34.51 -26.34
C LEU A 1079 -15.20 -35.85 -25.77
N THR A 1080 -14.85 -36.14 -24.52
CA THR A 1080 -15.23 -37.38 -23.82
C THR A 1080 -16.45 -37.13 -22.95
N ASP A 1081 -17.50 -37.93 -23.12
CA ASP A 1081 -18.72 -37.88 -22.28
C ASP A 1081 -19.41 -36.50 -22.20
N PHE A 1082 -19.34 -35.72 -23.29
CA PHE A 1082 -19.99 -34.42 -23.36
C PHE A 1082 -21.50 -34.51 -23.08
N ARG A 1083 -21.96 -33.75 -22.08
CA ARG A 1083 -23.38 -33.52 -21.82
C ARG A 1083 -23.86 -32.19 -22.39
N GLU A 1084 -23.35 -31.07 -21.87
CA GLU A 1084 -23.85 -29.70 -22.09
C GLU A 1084 -22.88 -28.65 -21.49
N GLY A 1085 -23.27 -27.37 -21.42
CA GLY A 1085 -22.52 -26.32 -20.70
C GLY A 1085 -21.09 -26.07 -21.18
N ILE A 1086 -20.90 -25.85 -22.49
CA ILE A 1086 -19.57 -25.51 -23.06
C ILE A 1086 -19.17 -24.10 -22.62
N PHE A 1087 -17.90 -23.91 -22.27
CA PHE A 1087 -17.32 -22.58 -22.05
C PHE A 1087 -15.90 -22.53 -22.62
N MET A 1088 -15.50 -21.37 -23.15
CA MET A 1088 -14.22 -21.17 -23.84
C MET A 1088 -13.43 -20.04 -23.19
N ASN A 1089 -12.14 -20.28 -22.93
CA ASN A 1089 -11.18 -19.29 -22.51
C ASN A 1089 -9.92 -19.37 -23.38
N TYR A 1090 -9.13 -18.30 -23.42
CA TYR A 1090 -7.83 -18.26 -24.11
C TYR A 1090 -6.76 -17.72 -23.16
N ARG A 1091 -5.64 -18.44 -23.05
CA ARG A 1091 -4.48 -18.02 -22.26
C ARG A 1091 -3.22 -18.47 -23.00
N GLU A 1092 -2.29 -17.55 -23.24
CA GLU A 1092 -0.94 -17.84 -23.76
C GLU A 1092 -0.85 -18.75 -25.00
N GLY A 1093 -1.76 -18.59 -25.97
CA GLY A 1093 -1.73 -19.38 -27.21
C GLY A 1093 -2.54 -20.68 -27.17
N ILE A 1094 -3.22 -20.95 -26.05
CA ILE A 1094 -4.02 -22.17 -25.85
C ILE A 1094 -5.49 -21.80 -25.67
N PHE A 1095 -6.36 -22.46 -26.43
CA PHE A 1095 -7.80 -22.45 -26.21
C PHE A 1095 -8.15 -23.50 -25.15
N HIS A 1096 -8.79 -23.06 -24.06
CA HIS A 1096 -9.25 -23.87 -22.95
C HIS A 1096 -10.75 -24.06 -23.05
N LEU A 1097 -11.18 -25.29 -23.35
CA LEU A 1097 -12.59 -25.65 -23.48
C LEU A 1097 -13.00 -26.47 -22.25
N THR A 1098 -13.95 -25.94 -21.48
CA THR A 1098 -14.60 -26.68 -20.38
C THR A 1098 -16.02 -27.06 -20.77
N TYR A 1099 -16.50 -28.19 -20.27
CA TYR A 1099 -17.85 -28.69 -20.58
C TYR A 1099 -18.36 -29.58 -19.45
N SER A 1100 -19.67 -29.77 -19.36
CA SER A 1100 -20.27 -30.63 -18.33
C SER A 1100 -20.34 -32.09 -18.78
N ILE A 1101 -20.13 -32.98 -17.82
CA ILE A 1101 -20.24 -34.44 -17.95
C ILE A 1101 -21.34 -34.92 -16.99
N ASP A 1102 -22.14 -35.89 -17.43
CA ASP A 1102 -23.31 -36.46 -16.74
C ASP A 1102 -24.54 -35.52 -16.72
N ASP A 1103 -25.69 -35.98 -16.23
CA ASP A 1103 -26.95 -35.22 -16.14
C ASP A 1103 -26.98 -34.35 -14.87
N THR A 1104 -27.53 -33.13 -14.94
CA THR A 1104 -27.61 -32.22 -13.78
C THR A 1104 -28.40 -32.79 -12.59
N ARG A 1105 -29.23 -33.84 -12.74
CA ARG A 1105 -29.85 -34.55 -11.60
C ARG A 1105 -28.93 -35.54 -10.90
N SER A 1106 -27.82 -35.90 -11.53
CA SER A 1106 -26.81 -36.82 -10.99
C SER A 1106 -25.94 -36.09 -9.99
N VAL A 1107 -25.63 -36.75 -8.87
CA VAL A 1107 -24.63 -36.28 -7.91
C VAL A 1107 -23.23 -36.24 -8.52
N ASP A 1108 -23.01 -36.97 -9.62
CA ASP A 1108 -21.74 -37.09 -10.32
C ASP A 1108 -21.58 -36.05 -11.45
N TYR A 1109 -22.52 -35.10 -11.59
CA TYR A 1109 -22.41 -33.97 -12.53
C TYR A 1109 -21.13 -33.16 -12.24
N ARG A 1110 -20.29 -32.94 -13.28
CA ARG A 1110 -18.90 -32.47 -13.13
C ARG A 1110 -18.37 -31.78 -14.39
N VAL A 1111 -17.25 -31.08 -14.29
CA VAL A 1111 -16.65 -30.32 -15.41
C VAL A 1111 -15.46 -31.06 -16.03
N GLY A 1112 -15.60 -31.44 -17.30
CA GLY A 1112 -14.54 -31.91 -18.17
C GLY A 1112 -13.76 -30.77 -18.83
N TYR A 1113 -12.53 -31.06 -19.25
CA TYR A 1113 -11.59 -30.08 -19.77
C TYR A 1113 -10.82 -30.61 -20.97
N ALA A 1114 -10.65 -29.77 -21.99
CA ALA A 1114 -9.86 -30.04 -23.18
C ALA A 1114 -9.15 -28.77 -23.66
N THR A 1115 -8.05 -28.92 -24.38
CA THR A 1115 -7.33 -27.81 -25.02
C THR A 1115 -7.14 -27.98 -26.52
N SER A 1116 -6.94 -26.87 -27.21
CA SER A 1116 -6.49 -26.85 -28.60
C SER A 1116 -5.68 -25.60 -28.89
N SER A 1117 -4.88 -25.62 -29.96
CA SER A 1117 -4.24 -24.44 -30.52
C SER A 1117 -5.13 -23.71 -31.55
N SER A 1118 -6.34 -24.22 -31.81
CA SER A 1118 -7.29 -23.65 -32.75
C SER A 1118 -8.72 -23.78 -32.23
N ILE A 1119 -9.58 -22.79 -32.55
CA ILE A 1119 -11.01 -22.82 -32.25
C ILE A 1119 -11.73 -24.02 -32.91
N ASP A 1120 -11.18 -24.53 -34.02
CA ASP A 1120 -11.69 -25.69 -34.76
C ASP A 1120 -11.27 -27.05 -34.16
N GLY A 1121 -10.37 -27.08 -33.18
CA GLY A 1121 -9.67 -28.29 -32.77
C GLY A 1121 -8.47 -28.63 -33.68
N PRO A 1122 -7.91 -29.86 -33.57
CA PRO A 1122 -8.38 -30.98 -32.76
C PRO A 1122 -8.27 -30.70 -31.26
N TRP A 1123 -9.19 -31.29 -30.49
CA TRP A 1123 -9.26 -31.13 -29.03
C TRP A 1123 -8.50 -32.25 -28.33
N THR A 1124 -7.63 -31.87 -27.40
CA THR A 1124 -6.90 -32.78 -26.50
C THR A 1124 -7.60 -32.79 -25.15
N VAL A 1125 -8.18 -33.93 -24.76
CA VAL A 1125 -8.91 -34.07 -23.49
C VAL A 1125 -7.96 -34.32 -22.33
N HIS A 1126 -8.11 -33.56 -21.25
CA HIS A 1126 -7.27 -33.64 -20.04
C HIS A 1126 -8.01 -34.23 -18.82
N GLY A 1127 -9.26 -34.64 -19.00
CA GLY A 1127 -10.07 -35.26 -17.96
C GLY A 1127 -10.98 -34.27 -17.25
N VAL A 1128 -11.17 -34.45 -15.94
CA VAL A 1128 -12.09 -33.68 -15.10
C VAL A 1128 -11.30 -32.67 -14.26
N ILE A 1129 -11.73 -31.42 -14.26
CA ILE A 1129 -11.10 -30.34 -13.47
C ILE A 1129 -11.93 -29.94 -12.25
N LEU A 1130 -13.23 -30.23 -12.21
CA LEU A 1130 -14.09 -29.91 -11.07
C LEU A 1130 -15.11 -31.02 -10.87
N GLN A 1131 -15.20 -31.57 -9.67
CA GLN A 1131 -16.10 -32.67 -9.31
C GLN A 1131 -16.52 -32.58 -7.84
N LYS A 1132 -17.54 -33.38 -7.49
CA LYS A 1132 -18.07 -33.47 -6.12
C LYS A 1132 -16.98 -33.72 -5.06
N ASP A 1133 -17.22 -33.19 -3.86
CA ASP A 1133 -16.48 -33.52 -2.65
C ASP A 1133 -17.48 -33.94 -1.56
N GLU A 1134 -17.70 -35.25 -1.48
CA GLU A 1134 -18.68 -35.85 -0.57
C GLU A 1134 -18.33 -35.59 0.90
N SER A 1135 -17.05 -35.42 1.24
CA SER A 1135 -16.61 -35.15 2.60
C SER A 1135 -17.13 -33.79 3.12
N LYS A 1136 -17.38 -32.85 2.21
CA LYS A 1136 -17.95 -31.52 2.48
C LYS A 1136 -19.46 -31.43 2.17
N GLY A 1137 -20.05 -32.52 1.69
CA GLY A 1137 -21.42 -32.55 1.19
C GLY A 1137 -21.63 -31.81 -0.14
N ILE A 1138 -20.55 -31.54 -0.88
CA ILE A 1138 -20.59 -30.85 -2.18
C ILE A 1138 -20.88 -31.90 -3.25
N LEU A 1139 -22.01 -31.78 -3.95
CA LEU A 1139 -22.47 -32.71 -4.97
C LEU A 1139 -22.82 -31.97 -6.27
N ALA A 1140 -22.70 -32.65 -7.42
CA ALA A 1140 -23.15 -32.15 -8.73
C ALA A 1140 -22.54 -30.80 -9.18
N THR A 1141 -21.21 -30.68 -9.12
CA THR A 1141 -20.43 -29.47 -9.48
C THR A 1141 -20.19 -29.34 -11.00
N GLY A 1142 -21.26 -29.12 -11.77
CA GLY A 1142 -21.19 -28.94 -13.22
C GLY A 1142 -21.77 -27.61 -13.69
N HIS A 1143 -21.70 -27.37 -15.00
CA HIS A 1143 -21.96 -26.11 -15.69
C HIS A 1143 -21.23 -24.90 -15.08
N SER A 1144 -20.29 -24.34 -15.83
CA SER A 1144 -19.41 -23.29 -15.34
C SER A 1144 -19.10 -22.21 -16.37
N SER A 1145 -18.70 -21.06 -15.88
CA SER A 1145 -18.00 -20.02 -16.62
C SER A 1145 -16.71 -19.63 -15.89
N ILE A 1146 -15.71 -19.17 -16.63
CA ILE A 1146 -14.40 -18.80 -16.10
C ILE A 1146 -14.04 -17.40 -16.56
N ILE A 1147 -13.52 -16.55 -15.66
CA ILE A 1147 -12.99 -15.22 -15.98
C ILE A 1147 -11.54 -15.10 -15.55
N GLN A 1148 -10.81 -14.25 -16.28
CA GLN A 1148 -9.56 -13.63 -15.85
C GLN A 1148 -9.90 -12.27 -15.24
N VAL A 1149 -9.29 -11.92 -14.11
CA VAL A 1149 -9.35 -10.55 -13.59
C VAL A 1149 -8.59 -9.64 -14.57
N PRO A 1150 -9.24 -8.60 -15.11
CA PRO A 1150 -8.62 -7.75 -16.09
C PRO A 1150 -7.29 -7.16 -15.59
N GLY A 1151 -6.20 -7.40 -16.33
CA GLY A 1151 -4.89 -6.81 -16.06
C GLY A 1151 -4.01 -7.64 -15.14
N THR A 1152 -4.50 -8.79 -14.67
CA THR A 1152 -3.74 -9.76 -13.87
C THR A 1152 -3.77 -11.13 -14.53
N ASP A 1153 -3.07 -12.12 -13.96
CA ASP A 1153 -3.21 -13.53 -14.35
C ASP A 1153 -3.99 -14.31 -13.27
N ASP A 1154 -4.95 -13.66 -12.62
CA ASP A 1154 -5.83 -14.29 -11.64
C ASP A 1154 -7.11 -14.77 -12.31
N TRP A 1155 -7.43 -16.05 -12.11
CA TRP A 1155 -8.55 -16.70 -12.78
C TRP A 1155 -9.53 -17.31 -11.78
N TYR A 1156 -10.82 -17.22 -12.10
CA TYR A 1156 -11.91 -17.66 -11.22
C TYR A 1156 -12.97 -18.42 -12.01
N ILE A 1157 -13.47 -19.52 -11.44
CA ILE A 1157 -14.54 -20.33 -12.00
C ILE A 1157 -15.82 -20.13 -11.20
N ALA A 1158 -16.87 -19.62 -11.85
CA ALA A 1158 -18.23 -19.64 -11.33
C ALA A 1158 -18.94 -20.90 -11.83
N TYR A 1159 -19.52 -21.68 -10.93
CA TYR A 1159 -20.23 -22.92 -11.26
C TYR A 1159 -21.42 -23.12 -10.34
N HIS A 1160 -22.25 -24.13 -10.59
CA HIS A 1160 -23.30 -24.51 -9.65
C HIS A 1160 -23.07 -25.88 -9.03
N ARG A 1161 -23.69 -26.10 -7.89
CA ARG A 1161 -23.77 -27.40 -7.21
C ARG A 1161 -25.17 -27.64 -6.65
N PHE A 1162 -25.47 -28.84 -6.17
CA PHE A 1162 -26.67 -29.06 -5.36
C PHE A 1162 -26.60 -28.19 -4.10
N ALA A 1163 -27.71 -27.51 -3.80
CA ALA A 1163 -27.81 -26.72 -2.59
C ALA A 1163 -27.57 -27.60 -1.37
N ILE A 1164 -26.80 -27.15 -0.40
CA ILE A 1164 -26.46 -28.00 0.75
C ILE A 1164 -27.29 -27.55 1.97
N PRO A 1165 -27.97 -28.45 2.72
CA PRO A 1165 -27.83 -29.92 2.71
C PRO A 1165 -28.71 -30.74 1.78
N ASN A 1166 -29.79 -30.21 1.20
CA ASN A 1166 -30.88 -31.06 0.64
C ASN A 1166 -31.23 -30.81 -0.83
N GLY A 1167 -30.40 -30.05 -1.53
CA GLY A 1167 -30.60 -29.72 -2.93
C GLY A 1167 -30.53 -30.93 -3.84
N ASN A 1168 -31.02 -30.71 -5.06
CA ASN A 1168 -31.12 -31.71 -6.11
C ASN A 1168 -31.00 -31.01 -7.47
N GLY A 1169 -31.28 -31.74 -8.55
CA GLY A 1169 -31.19 -31.21 -9.91
C GLY A 1169 -31.98 -29.92 -10.18
N THR A 1170 -32.99 -29.57 -9.37
CA THR A 1170 -33.78 -28.31 -9.49
C THR A 1170 -33.58 -27.34 -8.32
N GLU A 1171 -32.69 -27.66 -7.38
CA GLU A 1171 -32.39 -26.82 -6.21
C GLU A 1171 -30.88 -26.68 -6.12
N ARG A 1172 -30.35 -25.86 -7.04
CA ARG A 1172 -28.91 -25.67 -7.29
C ARG A 1172 -28.48 -24.27 -6.93
N GLU A 1173 -27.25 -24.13 -6.45
CA GLU A 1173 -26.70 -22.88 -5.92
C GLU A 1173 -25.39 -22.50 -6.63
N THR A 1174 -25.17 -21.20 -6.85
CA THR A 1174 -23.99 -20.66 -7.55
C THR A 1174 -22.82 -20.44 -6.59
N THR A 1175 -21.63 -20.88 -6.99
CA THR A 1175 -20.40 -20.84 -6.20
C THR A 1175 -19.24 -20.33 -7.06
N ILE A 1176 -18.23 -19.72 -6.43
CA ILE A 1176 -17.01 -19.28 -7.11
C ILE A 1176 -15.81 -19.88 -6.38
N ASP A 1177 -14.87 -20.42 -7.14
CA ASP A 1177 -13.56 -20.90 -6.67
C ASP A 1177 -12.44 -20.41 -7.61
N ARG A 1178 -11.19 -20.48 -7.13
CA ARG A 1178 -10.00 -20.01 -7.89
C ARG A 1178 -9.51 -21.08 -8.87
N VAL A 1179 -9.08 -20.64 -10.05
CA VAL A 1179 -8.46 -21.47 -11.09
C VAL A 1179 -6.96 -21.20 -11.09
N TYR A 1180 -6.17 -22.27 -11.13
CA TYR A 1180 -4.72 -22.19 -11.24
C TYR A 1180 -4.27 -22.95 -12.48
N PHE A 1181 -3.20 -22.48 -13.10
CA PHE A 1181 -2.55 -23.16 -14.22
C PHE A 1181 -1.26 -23.85 -13.76
N ASP A 1182 -0.88 -24.95 -14.41
CA ASP A 1182 0.44 -25.58 -14.27
C ASP A 1182 1.49 -24.96 -15.21
N ASP A 1183 2.72 -25.44 -15.11
CA ASP A 1183 3.86 -24.89 -15.87
C ASP A 1183 3.72 -25.19 -17.38
N GLU A 1184 2.88 -26.15 -17.76
CA GLU A 1184 2.50 -26.47 -19.13
C GLU A 1184 1.31 -25.62 -19.64
N GLY A 1185 0.80 -24.71 -18.79
CA GLY A 1185 -0.31 -23.82 -19.09
C GLY A 1185 -1.67 -24.51 -19.05
N LEU A 1186 -1.82 -25.68 -18.43
CA LEU A 1186 -3.09 -26.40 -18.29
C LEU A 1186 -3.80 -26.03 -16.97
N ILE A 1187 -5.14 -26.04 -16.97
CA ILE A 1187 -5.93 -25.85 -15.74
C ILE A 1187 -5.66 -27.02 -14.78
N LYS A 1188 -5.18 -26.71 -13.58
CA LYS A 1188 -5.07 -27.65 -12.45
C LYS A 1188 -6.48 -28.02 -11.95
N PRO A 1189 -6.67 -29.23 -11.38
CA PRO A 1189 -7.92 -29.58 -10.72
C PRO A 1189 -8.34 -28.53 -9.69
N VAL A 1190 -9.54 -27.98 -9.87
CA VAL A 1190 -10.17 -27.02 -8.97
C VAL A 1190 -10.74 -27.78 -7.79
N VAL A 1191 -10.38 -27.33 -6.58
CA VAL A 1191 -10.90 -27.89 -5.34
C VAL A 1191 -12.14 -27.10 -4.94
N PRO A 1192 -13.35 -27.69 -4.94
CA PRO A 1192 -14.54 -26.96 -4.54
C PRO A 1192 -14.52 -26.66 -3.03
N THR A 1193 -14.88 -25.43 -2.68
CA THR A 1193 -14.86 -24.94 -1.28
C THR A 1193 -16.26 -24.71 -0.73
N LEU A 1194 -16.36 -24.64 0.60
CA LEU A 1194 -17.55 -24.13 1.27
C LEU A 1194 -17.39 -22.64 1.62
N GLU A 1195 -16.19 -22.10 1.49
CA GLU A 1195 -15.78 -20.77 1.94
C GLU A 1195 -15.77 -19.72 0.82
N SER A 1196 -15.93 -20.15 -0.45
CA SER A 1196 -15.80 -19.32 -1.64
C SER A 1196 -14.48 -18.53 -1.70
N VAL A 1197 -14.41 -17.48 -2.53
CA VAL A 1197 -13.19 -16.70 -2.79
C VAL A 1197 -13.10 -15.46 -1.91
N ALA A 1198 -11.88 -14.99 -1.66
CA ALA A 1198 -11.64 -13.72 -0.98
C ALA A 1198 -12.01 -12.52 -1.89
N PRO A 1199 -12.25 -11.32 -1.32
CA PRO A 1199 -12.50 -10.12 -2.10
C PRO A 1199 -11.36 -9.83 -3.09
N GLU A 1200 -11.70 -9.66 -4.36
CA GLU A 1200 -10.76 -9.44 -5.46
C GLU A 1200 -11.25 -8.26 -6.30
N LEU A 1201 -10.56 -7.13 -6.22
CA LEU A 1201 -10.93 -5.91 -6.96
C LEU A 1201 -10.39 -5.96 -8.39
N VAL A 1202 -11.15 -5.42 -9.35
CA VAL A 1202 -10.58 -5.15 -10.67
C VAL A 1202 -9.59 -3.99 -10.54
N PRO A 1203 -8.30 -4.16 -10.90
CA PRO A 1203 -7.30 -3.10 -10.82
C PRO A 1203 -7.70 -1.83 -11.60
N ALA A 1204 -7.21 -0.68 -11.16
CA ALA A 1204 -7.33 0.54 -11.94
C ALA A 1204 -6.39 0.45 -13.15
N TYR A 1205 -6.98 0.37 -14.33
CA TYR A 1205 -6.27 0.46 -15.62
C TYR A 1205 -5.80 1.88 -15.96
#